data_AF-A0A4R8MAY6-F1
#
_entry.id   AF-A0A4R8MAY6-F1
#
_cell.length_a   1.000
_cell.length_b   1.000
_cell.length_c   1.000
_cell.angle_alpha   90.00
_cell.angle_beta   90.00
_cell.angle_gamma   90.00
#
_symmetry.space_group_name_H-M   'P 1'
#
loop_
_entity.id
_entity.type
_entity.pdbx_description
1 polymer ?
#
loop_
_entity_poly.entity_id
_entity_poly.type
_entity_poly.pdbx_seq_one_letter_code
_entity_poly.pdbx_strand_id
1 'polypeptide(L)'
;MKLSKLILLFLVGSSIYGQKATSHPKLYATKSDKASIVAKIKNEAWAKASWENLLSTIDPHVNRHVEDPEWIVSRLAMYWKDGAHFTQCYIKNQNWDYGEGNAPLPTVRLPGMRTWNDYINVPLEDRIPYSESGDLLGISRSSADKTPVLIPYKETGHMIRANNMEILTLAEQAAFAYYVTEDEKYAKFSSDILWPWLLGTYYMEPPLDPKKSTKGPGGYEPGGIMGYYDYEVIHDDRQMPTAIAYDFLYDYLNENPHEHLKAINKTPADVAGVVFKRFIDIGLIRGGKKGNWNVNRYKNVLGSMLVLESNDFYEDGKGKEYYVPFYTEKSSDYCAALPEIMDYYNTTTGLWPESPGYASSMIPLVLEMGVKLYKSGINTLAGNPIISKAALANLGWLDARGNLVVFGDMRGGPANISSFESLLTYATWEGDMETAEKMATVIRKNIASGQYDRNMSNWQGIVLNQPLQGSGSDLPFHKAAYSPFHKHIIMRNGNDENNGLMFTLYGGKYQSHLAENGLAMQFYGKGWALAPDASAYESYWSSDAGYHRGITGSNTIVPGYGKGDITINAMDPAVDITNGFYNTSETSQNVSFSDVSADEKRRLVAMIRTSETSGYYVDVFRSDQADNDYIHHNLGNTVTLKNASNKALNLENVDDLGVKYDDNYKFFKNQRKVNYSEDFNATWDINSVSPALHVNMWMMGQNNRALYSVDAPPTTLRSDITPGQVNKSPDTTPTLIIRQNGINGAKNPFVSVFESYETGEKSIKTIEKIKTSEHFVSIAVNSKNSTQYILNAADSQVYQTPQDIEFQGTFAVVSEENNAFQYLYLGKGKYIQKGDLKIEAVNDTVTAELKIENGKYFYSSNQPVLIQLKKGKSKTYPEGQHIEIK
;
A
#
# COMPACT_ATOMS: atom_id res chain seq x y z
N MET A 1 98.51 -6.21 -7.20
CA MET A 1 98.50 -6.15 -8.68
C MET A 1 97.63 -7.28 -9.21
N LYS A 2 96.75 -6.97 -10.18
CA LYS A 2 95.84 -7.81 -10.98
C LYS A 2 94.37 -7.97 -10.51
N LEU A 3 93.57 -7.05 -11.05
CA LEU A 3 92.17 -7.18 -11.49
C LEU A 3 91.86 -8.49 -12.23
N SER A 4 90.61 -8.97 -12.15
CA SER A 4 89.70 -9.32 -13.28
C SER A 4 88.34 -9.84 -12.76
N LYS A 5 87.33 -8.97 -12.67
CA LYS A 5 86.02 -8.99 -13.40
C LYS A 5 85.17 -10.27 -13.29
N LEU A 6 84.13 -10.20 -12.45
CA LEU A 6 82.90 -11.00 -12.58
C LEU A 6 81.73 -10.03 -12.84
N ILE A 7 81.10 -10.15 -14.01
CA ILE A 7 79.87 -9.43 -14.35
C ILE A 7 78.71 -10.24 -13.76
N LEU A 8 77.99 -9.67 -12.80
CA LEU A 8 76.73 -10.19 -12.29
C LEU A 8 75.59 -9.41 -12.96
N LEU A 9 74.77 -10.10 -13.76
CA LEU A 9 73.51 -9.57 -14.27
C LEU A 9 72.54 -9.38 -13.09
N PHE A 10 72.09 -8.14 -12.86
CA PHE A 10 70.92 -7.86 -12.02
C PHE A 10 69.65 -8.18 -12.82
N LEU A 11 69.00 -9.30 -12.49
CA LEU A 11 67.59 -9.52 -12.83
C LEU A 11 66.75 -8.81 -11.77
N VAL A 12 66.29 -7.60 -12.09
CA VAL A 12 65.24 -6.92 -11.32
C VAL A 12 63.95 -7.67 -11.59
N GLY A 13 63.56 -8.54 -10.66
CA GLY A 13 62.21 -9.10 -10.63
C GLY A 13 61.22 -7.98 -10.30
N SER A 14 60.46 -7.54 -11.29
CA SER A 14 59.26 -6.75 -11.08
C SER A 14 58.24 -7.62 -10.34
N SER A 15 58.16 -7.48 -9.02
CA SER A 15 57.04 -7.99 -8.25
C SER A 15 55.80 -7.21 -8.65
N ILE A 16 55.02 -7.75 -9.59
CA ILE A 16 53.64 -7.33 -9.82
C ILE A 16 52.89 -7.72 -8.55
N TYR A 17 52.65 -6.74 -7.67
CA TYR A 17 51.61 -6.87 -6.64
C TYR A 17 50.28 -6.95 -7.38
N GLY A 18 49.82 -8.17 -7.69
CA GLY A 18 48.44 -8.37 -8.11
C GLY A 18 47.55 -7.91 -6.97
N GLN A 19 46.85 -6.79 -7.16
CA GLN A 19 45.80 -6.34 -6.24
C GLN A 19 44.79 -7.48 -6.13
N LYS A 20 44.68 -8.07 -4.94
CA LYS A 20 43.87 -9.27 -4.73
C LYS A 20 42.42 -8.83 -4.56
N ALA A 21 41.59 -9.12 -5.55
CA ALA A 21 40.15 -8.96 -5.46
C ALA A 21 39.58 -9.72 -4.25
N THR A 22 38.48 -9.20 -3.72
CA THR A 22 37.73 -9.81 -2.62
C THR A 22 37.01 -11.09 -3.09
N SER A 23 36.69 -12.01 -2.17
CA SER A 23 35.99 -13.25 -2.55
C SER A 23 34.55 -12.95 -2.92
N HIS A 24 34.08 -13.55 -4.02
CA HIS A 24 32.69 -13.54 -4.48
C HIS A 24 32.07 -14.96 -4.41
N PRO A 25 30.73 -15.13 -4.34
CA PRO A 25 29.75 -14.07 -4.08
C PRO A 25 29.87 -13.51 -2.65
N LYS A 26 29.40 -12.28 -2.45
CA LYS A 26 29.47 -11.56 -1.15
C LYS A 26 28.23 -10.71 -0.84
N LEU A 27 27.28 -10.57 -1.77
CA LEU A 27 26.13 -9.69 -1.61
C LEU A 27 25.02 -10.31 -0.73
N TYR A 28 24.60 -11.53 -1.06
CA TYR A 28 23.53 -12.25 -0.35
C TYR A 28 24.00 -13.52 0.34
N ALA A 29 24.96 -14.22 -0.27
CA ALA A 29 25.52 -15.47 0.22
C ALA A 29 27.00 -15.51 -0.12
N THR A 30 27.76 -16.24 0.70
CA THR A 30 29.19 -16.53 0.49
C THR A 30 29.39 -17.96 -0.01
N LYS A 31 30.60 -18.33 -0.47
CA LYS A 31 30.91 -19.74 -0.79
C LYS A 31 30.63 -20.68 0.39
N SER A 32 30.83 -20.25 1.63
CA SER A 32 30.55 -21.06 2.82
C SER A 32 29.06 -21.22 3.14
N ASP A 33 28.21 -20.30 2.69
CA ASP A 33 26.76 -20.37 2.94
C ASP A 33 26.07 -21.47 2.11
N LYS A 34 26.67 -21.90 0.98
CA LYS A 34 26.07 -22.80 -0.01
C LYS A 34 25.50 -24.08 0.61
N ALA A 35 26.29 -24.75 1.46
CA ALA A 35 25.89 -26.01 2.08
C ALA A 35 24.60 -25.85 2.92
N SER A 36 24.47 -24.72 3.63
CA SER A 36 23.29 -24.42 4.44
C SER A 36 22.06 -24.12 3.58
N ILE A 37 22.24 -23.43 2.45
CA ILE A 37 21.17 -23.11 1.49
C ILE A 37 20.66 -24.39 0.84
N VAL A 38 21.56 -25.27 0.38
CA VAL A 38 21.18 -26.59 -0.17
C VAL A 38 20.45 -27.44 0.87
N ALA A 39 20.91 -27.43 2.12
CA ALA A 39 20.22 -28.13 3.21
C ALA A 39 18.82 -27.54 3.46
N LYS A 40 18.66 -26.22 3.41
CA LYS A 40 17.36 -25.55 3.55
C LYS A 40 16.40 -25.95 2.43
N ILE A 41 16.84 -25.90 1.17
CA ILE A 41 16.05 -26.34 0.00
C ILE A 41 15.61 -27.80 0.17
N LYS A 42 16.45 -28.66 0.74
CA LYS A 42 16.12 -30.08 0.94
C LYS A 42 15.13 -30.31 2.09
N ASN A 43 15.26 -29.57 3.19
CA ASN A 43 14.61 -29.89 4.45
C ASN A 43 13.36 -29.04 4.73
N GLU A 44 13.25 -27.85 4.15
CA GLU A 44 12.12 -26.93 4.33
C GLU A 44 11.16 -27.02 3.13
N ALA A 45 9.92 -27.45 3.36
CA ALA A 45 8.94 -27.66 2.30
C ALA A 45 8.69 -26.40 1.44
N TRP A 46 8.60 -25.24 2.08
CA TRP A 46 8.39 -23.96 1.38
C TRP A 46 9.60 -23.54 0.54
N ALA A 47 10.82 -23.83 1.01
CA ALA A 47 12.04 -23.50 0.28
C ALA A 47 12.22 -24.44 -0.92
N LYS A 48 11.87 -25.72 -0.76
CA LYS A 48 11.82 -26.69 -1.85
C LYS A 48 10.85 -26.24 -2.94
N ALA A 49 9.61 -25.91 -2.57
CA ALA A 49 8.60 -25.44 -3.52
C ALA A 49 9.02 -24.15 -4.24
N SER A 50 9.60 -23.20 -3.50
CA SER A 50 10.14 -21.95 -4.07
C SER A 50 11.26 -22.21 -5.07
N TRP A 51 12.16 -23.15 -4.75
CA TRP A 51 13.24 -23.58 -5.63
C TRP A 51 12.72 -24.26 -6.90
N GLU A 52 11.75 -25.17 -6.78
CA GLU A 52 11.11 -25.84 -7.91
C GLU A 52 10.38 -24.83 -8.81
N ASN A 53 9.69 -23.85 -8.23
CA ASN A 53 9.05 -22.76 -8.97
C ASN A 53 10.07 -21.89 -9.72
N LEU A 54 11.19 -21.55 -9.09
CA LEU A 54 12.30 -20.84 -9.74
C LEU A 54 12.82 -21.61 -10.95
N LEU A 55 13.13 -22.91 -10.79
CA LEU A 55 13.60 -23.75 -11.90
C LEU A 55 12.55 -23.84 -13.02
N SER A 56 11.27 -24.00 -12.68
CA SER A 56 10.20 -24.05 -13.67
C SER A 56 10.07 -22.78 -14.51
N THR A 57 10.48 -21.62 -13.95
CA THR A 57 10.50 -20.34 -14.64
C THR A 57 11.70 -20.23 -15.59
N ILE A 58 12.90 -20.62 -15.14
CA ILE A 58 14.13 -20.41 -15.92
C ILE A 58 14.48 -21.55 -16.88
N ASP A 59 14.18 -22.81 -16.53
CA ASP A 59 14.59 -23.99 -17.30
C ASP A 59 14.07 -23.98 -18.75
N PRO A 60 12.83 -23.54 -19.06
CA PRO A 60 12.39 -23.43 -20.45
C PRO A 60 13.30 -22.52 -21.30
N HIS A 61 13.76 -21.41 -20.71
CA HIS A 61 14.64 -20.45 -21.39
C HIS A 61 16.09 -20.94 -21.45
N VAL A 62 16.60 -21.51 -20.36
CA VAL A 62 17.96 -22.07 -20.26
C VAL A 62 18.13 -23.23 -21.24
N ASN A 63 17.16 -24.16 -21.28
CA ASN A 63 17.21 -25.30 -22.19
C ASN A 63 17.16 -24.85 -23.66
N ARG A 64 16.31 -23.87 -23.98
CA ARG A 64 16.29 -23.27 -25.33
C ARG A 64 17.62 -22.63 -25.69
N HIS A 65 18.23 -21.90 -24.76
CA HIS A 65 19.50 -21.23 -24.96
C HIS A 65 20.66 -22.18 -25.27
N VAL A 66 20.61 -23.43 -24.79
CA VAL A 66 21.62 -24.45 -25.15
C VAL A 66 21.65 -24.69 -26.68
N GLU A 67 20.49 -24.63 -27.34
CA GLU A 67 20.34 -24.87 -28.78
C GLU A 67 20.33 -23.57 -29.61
N ASP A 68 19.84 -22.47 -29.02
CA ASP A 68 19.67 -21.16 -29.66
C ASP A 68 20.10 -20.02 -28.69
N PRO A 69 21.42 -19.80 -28.51
CA PRO A 69 21.93 -18.80 -27.56
C PRO A 69 21.46 -17.38 -27.85
N GLU A 70 21.32 -17.03 -29.13
CA GLU A 70 20.92 -15.70 -29.59
C GLU A 70 19.45 -15.40 -29.31
N TRP A 71 18.62 -16.42 -29.03
CA TRP A 71 17.20 -16.23 -28.82
C TRP A 71 16.88 -15.21 -27.73
N ILE A 72 17.48 -15.36 -26.54
CA ILE A 72 17.19 -14.45 -25.43
C ILE A 72 17.93 -13.11 -25.61
N VAL A 73 19.17 -13.15 -26.12
CA VAL A 73 20.02 -11.98 -26.33
C VAL A 73 19.39 -11.00 -27.31
N SER A 74 18.87 -11.51 -28.44
CA SER A 74 18.18 -10.71 -29.46
C SER A 74 16.97 -9.95 -28.95
N ARG A 75 16.40 -10.32 -27.79
CA ARG A 75 15.21 -9.69 -27.20
C ARG A 75 15.55 -8.57 -26.22
N LEU A 76 16.83 -8.36 -25.89
CA LEU A 76 17.24 -7.18 -25.14
C LEU A 76 16.94 -5.91 -25.95
N ALA A 77 16.43 -4.88 -25.28
CA ALA A 77 16.24 -3.56 -25.84
C ALA A 77 17.58 -2.82 -25.85
N MET A 78 18.30 -2.98 -26.96
CA MET A 78 19.57 -2.33 -27.24
C MET A 78 19.43 -1.44 -28.49
N TYR A 79 20.41 -0.58 -28.72
CA TYR A 79 20.62 0.04 -30.01
C TYR A 79 21.37 -0.95 -30.91
N TRP A 80 20.63 -1.84 -31.57
CA TRP A 80 21.16 -2.91 -32.42
C TRP A 80 21.66 -2.49 -33.80
N LYS A 81 21.21 -1.32 -34.26
CA LYS A 81 21.49 -0.86 -35.61
C LYS A 81 22.95 -0.40 -35.73
N ASP A 82 23.67 -1.01 -36.67
CA ASP A 82 25.03 -0.60 -37.03
C ASP A 82 25.10 0.90 -37.35
N GLY A 83 26.10 1.57 -36.77
CA GLY A 83 26.28 3.02 -36.92
C GLY A 83 25.39 3.85 -36.00
N ALA A 84 24.55 3.22 -35.17
CA ALA A 84 23.65 3.88 -34.22
C ALA A 84 23.77 3.31 -32.79
N HIS A 85 24.92 2.73 -32.43
CA HIS A 85 25.22 2.31 -31.06
C HIS A 85 25.52 3.52 -30.17
N PHE A 86 24.49 4.31 -29.87
CA PHE A 86 24.65 5.63 -29.28
C PHE A 86 25.37 5.58 -27.92
N THR A 87 26.42 6.39 -27.77
CA THR A 87 27.15 6.57 -26.51
C THR A 87 26.57 7.71 -25.69
N GLN A 88 25.98 8.72 -26.34
CA GLN A 88 25.34 9.86 -25.68
C GLN A 88 23.90 10.01 -26.17
N CYS A 89 22.94 10.04 -25.24
CA CYS A 89 21.54 10.31 -25.53
C CYS A 89 21.12 11.73 -25.09
N TYR A 90 20.16 12.32 -25.81
CA TYR A 90 19.61 13.64 -25.54
C TYR A 90 18.09 13.58 -25.33
N ILE A 91 17.60 14.38 -24.40
CA ILE A 91 16.20 14.45 -23.99
C ILE A 91 15.63 15.84 -24.27
N LYS A 92 14.34 15.86 -24.63
CA LYS A 92 13.55 17.07 -24.81
C LYS A 92 12.12 16.82 -24.35
N ASN A 93 11.59 17.72 -23.52
CA ASN A 93 10.23 17.61 -22.97
C ASN A 93 9.97 16.26 -22.27
N GLN A 94 10.98 15.73 -21.56
CA GLN A 94 10.92 14.42 -20.89
C GLN A 94 10.73 13.23 -21.85
N ASN A 95 11.09 13.40 -23.13
CA ASN A 95 11.08 12.36 -24.16
C ASN A 95 12.45 12.23 -24.82
N TRP A 96 12.76 11.06 -25.39
CA TRP A 96 13.98 10.83 -26.12
C TRP A 96 13.97 11.69 -27.41
N ASP A 97 15.04 12.44 -27.63
CA ASP A 97 15.16 13.36 -28.77
C ASP A 97 15.99 12.73 -29.89
N TYR A 98 17.29 12.53 -29.62
CA TYR A 98 18.27 11.93 -30.52
C TYR A 98 19.45 11.31 -29.74
N GLY A 99 20.31 10.56 -30.42
CA GLY A 99 21.55 10.02 -29.88
C GLY A 99 22.74 10.30 -30.79
N GLU A 100 23.93 10.32 -30.20
CA GLU A 100 25.21 10.52 -30.88
C GLU A 100 26.22 9.43 -30.48
N GLY A 101 27.28 9.29 -31.29
CA GLY A 101 28.32 8.28 -31.11
C GLY A 101 27.95 6.92 -31.69
N ASN A 102 28.95 6.06 -31.80
CA ASN A 102 28.81 4.70 -32.28
C ASN A 102 29.83 3.81 -31.57
N ALA A 103 29.40 3.18 -30.47
CA ALA A 103 30.21 2.23 -29.73
C ALA A 103 30.55 0.99 -30.57
N PRO A 104 31.66 0.30 -30.27
CA PRO A 104 32.04 -0.93 -30.98
C PRO A 104 31.06 -2.09 -30.76
N LEU A 105 30.19 -2.00 -29.75
CA LEU A 105 29.13 -2.96 -29.44
C LEU A 105 27.80 -2.24 -29.22
N PRO A 106 26.64 -2.89 -29.45
CA PRO A 106 25.32 -2.33 -29.16
C PRO A 106 25.23 -1.78 -27.73
N THR A 107 24.73 -0.56 -27.59
CA THR A 107 24.51 0.10 -26.29
C THR A 107 23.09 -0.08 -25.80
N VAL A 108 22.84 0.05 -24.50
CA VAL A 108 21.48 -0.15 -23.95
C VAL A 108 20.54 0.97 -24.40
N ARG A 109 19.31 0.61 -24.81
CA ARG A 109 18.36 1.58 -25.36
C ARG A 109 17.65 2.36 -24.25
N LEU A 110 17.86 3.68 -24.18
CA LEU A 110 17.12 4.55 -23.26
C LEU A 110 15.59 4.40 -23.49
N PRO A 111 14.73 4.50 -22.47
CA PRO A 111 13.28 4.52 -22.71
C PRO A 111 12.87 5.69 -23.62
N GLY A 112 11.80 5.52 -24.41
CA GLY A 112 11.39 6.54 -25.39
C GLY A 112 10.75 7.79 -24.77
N MET A 113 10.15 7.66 -23.59
CA MET A 113 9.52 8.76 -22.85
C MET A 113 9.44 8.47 -21.35
N ARG A 114 9.32 9.53 -20.54
CA ARG A 114 9.09 9.41 -19.08
C ARG A 114 7.67 8.96 -18.74
N THR A 115 6.69 9.31 -19.57
CA THR A 115 5.26 9.10 -19.26
C THR A 115 4.85 7.64 -19.42
N TRP A 116 3.85 7.24 -18.64
CA TRP A 116 3.23 5.94 -18.76
C TRP A 116 2.42 5.86 -20.06
N ASN A 117 2.30 4.66 -20.61
CA ASN A 117 1.38 4.32 -21.69
C ASN A 117 0.46 3.19 -21.23
N ASP A 118 -0.60 2.91 -21.97
CA ASP A 118 -1.57 1.86 -21.64
C ASP A 118 -1.05 0.41 -21.88
N TYR A 119 0.16 0.21 -22.41
CA TYR A 119 0.60 -1.08 -22.96
C TYR A 119 1.64 -1.81 -22.10
N ILE A 120 1.50 -3.14 -21.99
CA ILE A 120 2.55 -4.06 -21.49
C ILE A 120 3.21 -4.81 -22.64
N ASN A 121 4.44 -5.29 -22.46
CA ASN A 121 5.11 -6.13 -23.45
C ASN A 121 4.35 -7.45 -23.65
N VAL A 122 4.38 -7.95 -24.89
CA VAL A 122 4.00 -9.34 -25.21
C VAL A 122 4.93 -10.35 -24.53
N PRO A 123 4.51 -11.63 -24.41
CA PRO A 123 5.39 -12.73 -23.98
C PRO A 123 6.73 -12.75 -24.74
N LEU A 124 7.80 -13.25 -24.11
CA LEU A 124 9.16 -13.21 -24.65
C LEU A 124 9.26 -13.82 -26.06
N GLU A 125 8.58 -14.94 -26.30
CA GLU A 125 8.53 -15.65 -27.57
C GLU A 125 8.05 -14.76 -28.74
N ASP A 126 7.14 -13.84 -28.48
CA ASP A 126 6.49 -12.98 -29.47
C ASP A 126 7.24 -11.65 -29.70
N ARG A 127 8.31 -11.38 -28.95
CA ARG A 127 9.07 -10.12 -29.08
C ARG A 127 9.88 -10.08 -30.37
N ILE A 128 9.97 -8.88 -30.93
CA ILE A 128 10.75 -8.58 -32.13
C ILE A 128 12.26 -8.78 -31.81
N PRO A 129 12.94 -9.78 -32.41
CA PRO A 129 14.37 -9.96 -32.21
C PRO A 129 15.15 -8.84 -32.89
N TYR A 130 16.23 -8.39 -32.24
CA TYR A 130 17.12 -7.30 -32.67
C TYR A 130 16.36 -6.06 -33.17
N SER A 131 15.36 -5.59 -32.41
CA SER A 131 14.55 -4.43 -32.80
C SER A 131 15.41 -3.18 -33.03
N GLU A 132 15.73 -2.90 -34.30
CA GLU A 132 16.54 -1.76 -34.72
C GLU A 132 15.80 -0.43 -34.51
N SER A 133 14.49 -0.39 -34.80
CA SER A 133 13.67 0.81 -34.60
C SER A 133 13.46 1.12 -33.12
N GLY A 134 13.44 0.09 -32.27
CA GLY A 134 13.05 0.19 -30.87
C GLY A 134 11.53 0.15 -30.66
N ASP A 135 10.76 -0.09 -31.72
CA ASP A 135 9.33 -0.35 -31.61
C ASP A 135 9.12 -1.71 -30.93
N LEU A 136 8.03 -1.81 -30.16
CA LEU A 136 7.69 -3.00 -29.37
C LEU A 136 6.24 -3.41 -29.63
N LEU A 137 5.98 -4.72 -29.59
CA LEU A 137 4.60 -5.22 -29.55
C LEU A 137 4.05 -5.07 -28.12
N GLY A 138 2.86 -4.49 -28.01
CA GLY A 138 2.21 -4.20 -26.74
C GLY A 138 0.77 -4.70 -26.67
N ILE A 139 0.34 -5.11 -25.47
CA ILE A 139 -1.03 -5.46 -25.15
C ILE A 139 -1.62 -4.38 -24.25
N SER A 140 -2.79 -3.86 -24.60
CA SER A 140 -3.47 -2.82 -23.81
C SER A 140 -3.90 -3.35 -22.44
N ARG A 141 -3.67 -2.56 -21.39
CA ARG A 141 -4.12 -2.85 -20.02
C ARG A 141 -5.61 -2.58 -19.86
N SER A 142 -6.09 -1.46 -20.38
CA SER A 142 -7.47 -0.99 -20.20
C SER A 142 -8.48 -1.55 -21.21
N SER A 143 -8.06 -1.90 -22.43
CA SER A 143 -8.96 -2.44 -23.47
C SER A 143 -9.39 -3.86 -23.15
N ALA A 144 -10.65 -4.20 -23.46
CA ALA A 144 -11.11 -5.60 -23.46
C ALA A 144 -10.48 -6.40 -24.63
N ASP A 145 -10.13 -5.75 -25.73
CA ASP A 145 -9.37 -6.35 -26.82
C ASP A 145 -7.88 -6.42 -26.44
N LYS A 146 -7.37 -7.64 -26.32
CA LYS A 146 -5.99 -7.95 -25.94
C LYS A 146 -5.09 -8.30 -27.14
N THR A 147 -5.54 -7.99 -28.36
CA THR A 147 -4.72 -8.17 -29.57
C THR A 147 -3.45 -7.33 -29.49
N PRO A 148 -2.25 -7.91 -29.68
CA PRO A 148 -1.01 -7.15 -29.70
C PRO A 148 -0.98 -6.11 -30.82
N VAL A 149 -0.46 -4.92 -30.53
CA VAL A 149 -0.27 -3.84 -31.49
C VAL A 149 1.17 -3.33 -31.46
N LEU A 150 1.66 -2.81 -32.59
CA LEU A 150 2.99 -2.23 -32.67
C LEU A 150 2.98 -0.83 -32.06
N ILE A 151 3.79 -0.63 -31.02
CA ILE A 151 3.94 0.64 -30.31
C ILE A 151 5.24 1.32 -30.78
N PRO A 152 5.14 2.54 -31.37
CA PRO A 152 6.32 3.29 -31.78
C PRO A 152 7.27 3.54 -30.60
N TYR A 153 8.59 3.47 -30.81
CA TYR A 153 9.61 3.65 -29.77
C TYR A 153 9.34 4.85 -28.84
N LYS A 154 9.00 6.01 -29.40
CA LYS A 154 8.72 7.25 -28.64
C LYS A 154 7.43 7.23 -27.83
N GLU A 155 6.60 6.20 -28.00
CA GLU A 155 5.32 5.97 -27.31
C GLU A 155 5.35 4.71 -26.43
N THR A 156 6.53 4.08 -26.27
CA THR A 156 6.70 2.84 -25.50
C THR A 156 6.59 3.00 -23.99
N GLY A 157 6.70 4.24 -23.46
CA GLY A 157 6.62 4.50 -22.03
C GLY A 157 7.60 3.62 -21.25
N HIS A 158 7.07 2.79 -20.35
CA HIS A 158 7.88 1.89 -19.52
C HIS A 158 8.20 0.52 -20.17
N MET A 159 7.77 0.27 -21.41
CA MET A 159 7.93 -1.05 -22.03
C MET A 159 9.40 -1.44 -22.25
N ILE A 160 10.23 -0.51 -22.74
CA ILE A 160 11.67 -0.74 -22.99
C ILE A 160 12.40 -1.20 -21.72
N ARG A 161 12.12 -0.52 -20.62
CA ARG A 161 12.80 -0.79 -19.36
C ARG A 161 12.24 -2.02 -18.65
N ALA A 162 10.94 -2.28 -18.78
CA ALA A 162 10.32 -3.51 -18.31
C ALA A 162 10.85 -4.75 -19.07
N ASN A 163 11.08 -4.62 -20.39
CA ASN A 163 11.65 -5.68 -21.21
C ASN A 163 13.03 -6.10 -20.71
N ASN A 164 13.93 -5.14 -20.52
CA ASN A 164 15.28 -5.44 -20.03
C ASN A 164 15.27 -5.91 -18.57
N MET A 165 14.39 -5.38 -17.72
CA MET A 165 14.26 -5.87 -16.35
C MET A 165 13.90 -7.36 -16.32
N GLU A 166 12.89 -7.78 -17.08
CA GLU A 166 12.46 -9.19 -17.14
C GLU A 166 13.59 -10.14 -17.57
N ILE A 167 14.30 -9.78 -18.65
CA ILE A 167 15.41 -10.59 -19.17
C ILE A 167 16.59 -10.64 -18.18
N LEU A 168 16.93 -9.52 -17.54
CA LEU A 168 17.99 -9.48 -16.52
C LEU A 168 17.59 -10.24 -15.25
N THR A 169 16.30 -10.25 -14.88
CA THR A 169 15.81 -11.08 -13.77
C THR A 169 15.96 -12.57 -14.06
N LEU A 170 15.75 -13.02 -15.32
CA LEU A 170 16.07 -14.41 -15.70
C LEU A 170 17.57 -14.70 -15.55
N ALA A 171 18.44 -13.76 -15.92
CA ALA A 171 19.88 -13.90 -15.70
C ALA A 171 20.25 -13.96 -14.21
N GLU A 172 19.66 -13.11 -13.38
CA GLU A 172 19.82 -13.12 -11.91
C GLU A 172 19.43 -14.49 -11.32
N GLN A 173 18.26 -15.01 -11.69
CA GLN A 173 17.76 -16.30 -11.21
C GLN A 173 18.66 -17.46 -11.67
N ALA A 174 19.12 -17.46 -12.92
CA ALA A 174 20.03 -18.47 -13.43
C ALA A 174 21.42 -18.38 -12.77
N ALA A 175 21.91 -17.18 -12.44
CA ALA A 175 23.16 -17.02 -11.70
C ALA A 175 23.07 -17.63 -10.29
N PHE A 176 21.95 -17.42 -9.59
CA PHE A 176 21.68 -18.10 -8.32
C PHE A 176 21.56 -19.62 -8.51
N ALA A 177 20.89 -20.09 -9.57
CA ALA A 177 20.77 -21.51 -9.85
C ALA A 177 22.13 -22.16 -10.11
N TYR A 178 23.03 -21.50 -10.82
CA TYR A 178 24.42 -21.91 -10.99
C TYR A 178 25.15 -21.99 -9.64
N TYR A 179 25.03 -20.97 -8.79
CA TYR A 179 25.65 -21.00 -7.46
C TYR A 179 25.21 -22.22 -6.64
N VAL A 180 23.92 -22.59 -6.68
CA VAL A 180 23.39 -23.76 -5.97
C VAL A 180 23.82 -25.08 -6.62
N THR A 181 23.75 -25.19 -7.95
CA THR A 181 23.86 -26.47 -8.68
C THR A 181 25.24 -26.77 -9.26
N GLU A 182 26.06 -25.74 -9.51
CA GLU A 182 27.30 -25.78 -10.31
C GLU A 182 27.10 -26.26 -11.77
N ASP A 183 25.87 -26.28 -12.29
CA ASP A 183 25.61 -26.65 -13.69
C ASP A 183 25.88 -25.44 -14.62
N GLU A 184 26.91 -25.56 -15.45
CA GLU A 184 27.41 -24.51 -16.34
C GLU A 184 26.35 -23.97 -17.32
N LYS A 185 25.30 -24.74 -17.66
CA LYS A 185 24.24 -24.24 -18.56
C LYS A 185 23.57 -22.98 -18.01
N TYR A 186 23.41 -22.89 -16.68
CA TYR A 186 22.84 -21.74 -16.01
C TYR A 186 23.82 -20.55 -16.02
N ALA A 187 25.10 -20.81 -15.79
CA ALA A 187 26.14 -19.79 -15.85
C ALA A 187 26.25 -19.19 -17.25
N LYS A 188 26.27 -20.05 -18.28
CA LYS A 188 26.34 -19.63 -19.67
C LYS A 188 25.14 -18.78 -20.06
N PHE A 189 23.91 -19.25 -19.82
CA PHE A 189 22.67 -18.49 -20.08
C PHE A 189 22.70 -17.11 -19.42
N SER A 190 23.06 -17.06 -18.14
CA SER A 190 23.13 -15.80 -17.39
C SER A 190 24.22 -14.87 -17.93
N SER A 191 25.41 -15.39 -18.24
CA SER A 191 26.54 -14.60 -18.76
C SER A 191 26.27 -14.03 -20.16
N ASP A 192 25.61 -14.79 -21.04
CA ASP A 192 25.31 -14.36 -22.41
C ASP A 192 24.25 -13.23 -22.44
N ILE A 193 23.40 -13.14 -21.42
CA ILE A 193 22.51 -11.98 -21.19
C ILE A 193 23.29 -10.81 -20.56
N LEU A 194 24.15 -11.09 -19.58
CA LEU A 194 24.85 -10.08 -18.79
C LEU A 194 25.86 -9.28 -19.63
N TRP A 195 26.60 -9.94 -20.53
CA TRP A 195 27.66 -9.30 -21.30
C TRP A 195 27.18 -8.17 -22.22
N PRO A 196 26.15 -8.36 -23.08
CA PRO A 196 25.61 -7.29 -23.91
C PRO A 196 25.15 -6.08 -23.07
N TRP A 197 24.46 -6.32 -21.96
CA TRP A 197 24.01 -5.24 -21.10
C TRP A 197 25.17 -4.50 -20.42
N LEU A 198 26.14 -5.23 -19.86
CA LEU A 198 27.25 -4.65 -19.12
C LEU A 198 28.19 -3.85 -20.03
N LEU A 199 28.58 -4.43 -21.18
CA LEU A 199 29.46 -3.76 -22.15
C LEU A 199 28.73 -2.62 -22.86
N GLY A 200 27.45 -2.82 -23.22
CA GLY A 200 26.64 -1.77 -23.82
C GLY A 200 26.49 -0.57 -22.88
N THR A 201 26.28 -0.81 -21.59
CA THR A 201 26.21 0.23 -20.57
C THR A 201 27.57 0.90 -20.34
N TYR A 202 28.67 0.14 -20.33
CA TYR A 202 30.03 0.66 -20.18
C TYR A 202 30.38 1.73 -21.22
N TYR A 203 29.85 1.63 -22.44
CA TYR A 203 30.08 2.62 -23.50
C TYR A 203 29.19 3.86 -23.44
N MET A 204 28.19 3.88 -22.56
CA MET A 204 27.24 4.99 -22.48
C MET A 204 27.70 6.09 -21.51
N GLU A 205 27.27 7.29 -21.81
CA GLU A 205 27.30 8.46 -20.94
C GLU A 205 25.88 8.77 -20.43
N PRO A 206 25.74 9.38 -19.23
CA PRO A 206 24.44 9.76 -18.71
C PRO A 206 23.71 10.70 -19.69
N PRO A 207 22.39 10.51 -19.90
CA PRO A 207 21.64 11.30 -20.86
C PRO A 207 21.65 12.80 -20.53
N LEU A 208 21.68 13.65 -21.55
CA LEU A 208 21.67 15.11 -21.43
C LEU A 208 20.24 15.66 -21.63
N ASP A 209 19.89 16.71 -20.88
CA ASP A 209 18.65 17.47 -21.02
C ASP A 209 18.98 18.96 -21.14
N PRO A 210 19.40 19.43 -22.33
CA PRO A 210 19.83 20.82 -22.53
C PRO A 210 18.76 21.85 -22.17
N LYS A 211 17.47 21.46 -22.23
CA LYS A 211 16.33 22.33 -21.92
C LYS A 211 15.85 22.20 -20.46
N LYS A 212 16.48 21.34 -19.66
CA LYS A 212 16.17 21.11 -18.25
C LYS A 212 14.70 20.73 -18.00
N SER A 213 14.10 19.99 -18.92
CA SER A 213 12.72 19.49 -18.81
C SER A 213 12.50 18.54 -17.61
N THR A 214 13.57 17.95 -17.11
CA THR A 214 13.65 17.07 -15.92
C THR A 214 14.21 17.81 -14.69
N LYS A 215 14.14 19.15 -14.69
CA LYS A 215 14.61 20.05 -13.61
C LYS A 215 16.14 20.04 -13.40
N GLY A 216 16.91 19.55 -14.36
CA GLY A 216 18.37 19.58 -14.36
C GLY A 216 18.92 19.38 -15.77
N PRO A 217 20.20 19.70 -16.02
CA PRO A 217 20.82 19.59 -17.34
C PRO A 217 21.09 18.13 -17.79
N GLY A 218 20.87 17.14 -16.93
CA GLY A 218 21.31 15.76 -17.18
C GLY A 218 22.83 15.62 -17.05
N GLY A 219 23.40 14.61 -17.71
CA GLY A 219 24.84 14.33 -17.69
C GLY A 219 25.35 14.02 -16.28
N TYR A 220 26.57 14.46 -15.97
CA TYR A 220 27.18 14.36 -14.63
C TYR A 220 26.91 15.57 -13.71
N GLU A 221 26.26 16.62 -14.21
CA GLU A 221 26.02 17.87 -13.48
C GLU A 221 24.92 17.70 -12.44
N PRO A 222 25.10 17.97 -11.14
CA PRO A 222 24.16 17.61 -10.07
C PRO A 222 22.76 18.27 -10.18
N GLY A 223 21.74 17.67 -9.54
CA GLY A 223 20.34 18.13 -9.58
C GLY A 223 19.50 17.55 -10.74
N GLY A 224 18.18 17.78 -10.71
CA GLY A 224 17.22 17.11 -11.60
C GLY A 224 16.92 15.66 -11.21
N ILE A 225 16.08 14.99 -11.99
CA ILE A 225 15.54 13.66 -11.63
C ILE A 225 16.16 12.48 -12.38
N MET A 226 16.91 12.73 -13.47
CA MET A 226 17.38 11.69 -14.39
C MET A 226 18.34 10.68 -13.75
N GLY A 227 18.14 9.41 -14.05
CA GLY A 227 19.11 8.35 -13.81
C GLY A 227 20.17 8.27 -14.91
N TYR A 228 21.02 7.26 -14.82
CA TYR A 228 22.02 6.93 -15.84
C TYR A 228 21.38 6.23 -17.04
N TYR A 229 20.38 5.38 -16.82
CA TYR A 229 19.63 4.66 -17.87
C TYR A 229 18.11 4.97 -17.86
N ASP A 230 17.65 5.93 -17.05
CA ASP A 230 16.23 6.24 -16.92
C ASP A 230 15.96 7.75 -16.73
N TYR A 231 14.72 8.18 -16.92
CA TYR A 231 14.28 9.55 -16.68
C TYR A 231 14.16 9.88 -15.20
N GLU A 232 14.04 8.87 -14.35
CA GLU A 232 13.91 9.02 -12.90
C GLU A 232 14.87 8.08 -12.18
N VAL A 233 15.73 8.61 -11.31
CA VAL A 233 16.72 7.84 -10.54
C VAL A 233 16.10 6.72 -9.70
N ILE A 234 14.84 6.88 -9.28
CA ILE A 234 14.08 5.86 -8.55
C ILE A 234 13.68 4.67 -9.42
N HIS A 235 13.67 4.83 -10.74
CA HIS A 235 13.40 3.79 -11.72
C HIS A 235 14.66 3.26 -12.39
N ASP A 236 15.85 3.73 -11.98
CA ASP A 236 17.13 3.35 -12.55
C ASP A 236 17.69 2.08 -11.88
N ASP A 237 16.91 1.00 -11.96
CA ASP A 237 17.02 -0.21 -11.14
C ASP A 237 17.56 -1.44 -11.90
N ARG A 238 17.86 -1.33 -13.20
CA ARG A 238 18.44 -2.41 -14.03
C ARG A 238 19.82 -2.89 -13.54
N GLN A 239 20.55 -2.04 -12.82
CA GLN A 239 21.79 -2.43 -12.13
C GLN A 239 21.56 -3.46 -11.01
N MET A 240 20.35 -3.56 -10.43
CA MET A 240 20.06 -4.46 -9.31
C MET A 240 20.24 -5.93 -9.71
N PRO A 241 19.50 -6.48 -10.70
CA PRO A 241 19.70 -7.86 -11.15
C PRO A 241 21.10 -8.10 -11.69
N THR A 242 21.69 -7.08 -12.33
CA THR A 242 23.05 -7.15 -12.89
C THR A 242 24.13 -7.31 -11.82
N ALA A 243 24.08 -6.51 -10.74
CA ALA A 243 25.03 -6.62 -9.63
C ALA A 243 24.94 -7.99 -8.95
N ILE A 244 23.73 -8.53 -8.81
CA ILE A 244 23.51 -9.87 -8.24
C ILE A 244 24.06 -10.96 -9.16
N ALA A 245 23.73 -10.91 -10.46
CA ALA A 245 24.22 -11.88 -11.44
C ALA A 245 25.75 -11.85 -11.52
N TYR A 246 26.35 -10.67 -11.59
CA TYR A 246 27.81 -10.49 -11.55
C TYR A 246 28.44 -11.10 -10.29
N ASP A 247 27.84 -10.88 -9.12
CA ASP A 247 28.36 -11.41 -7.84
C ASP A 247 28.38 -12.95 -7.82
N PHE A 248 27.29 -13.60 -8.26
CA PHE A 248 27.22 -15.06 -8.33
C PHE A 248 28.06 -15.67 -9.46
N LEU A 249 28.24 -14.94 -10.58
CA LEU A 249 29.01 -15.41 -11.73
C LEU A 249 30.48 -15.00 -11.71
N TYR A 250 30.94 -14.24 -10.71
CA TYR A 250 32.26 -13.60 -10.71
C TYR A 250 33.40 -14.52 -11.19
N ASP A 251 33.51 -15.71 -10.59
CA ASP A 251 34.54 -16.69 -10.96
C ASP A 251 34.36 -17.18 -12.41
N TYR A 252 33.12 -17.51 -12.80
CA TYR A 252 32.80 -17.97 -14.15
C TYR A 252 33.11 -16.91 -15.23
N LEU A 253 32.84 -15.63 -14.97
CA LEU A 253 33.15 -14.53 -15.90
C LEU A 253 34.65 -14.30 -16.06
N ASN A 254 35.43 -14.54 -15.00
CA ASN A 254 36.89 -14.46 -15.06
C ASN A 254 37.52 -15.64 -15.80
N GLU A 255 36.93 -16.83 -15.68
CA GLU A 255 37.32 -18.03 -16.43
C GLU A 255 36.87 -17.96 -17.90
N ASN A 256 35.75 -17.29 -18.17
CA ASN A 256 35.13 -17.15 -19.49
C ASN A 256 34.93 -15.66 -19.86
N PRO A 257 36.00 -14.85 -19.98
CA PRO A 257 35.88 -13.44 -20.26
C PRO A 257 35.37 -13.21 -21.68
N HIS A 258 34.45 -12.25 -21.84
CA HIS A 258 33.99 -11.83 -23.16
C HIS A 258 35.17 -11.38 -24.04
N GLU A 259 35.17 -11.78 -25.31
CA GLU A 259 36.31 -11.53 -26.22
C GLU A 259 36.71 -10.06 -26.31
N HIS A 260 35.72 -9.17 -26.29
CA HIS A 260 35.90 -7.71 -26.37
C HIS A 260 36.74 -7.13 -25.23
N LEU A 261 36.76 -7.76 -24.05
CA LEU A 261 37.57 -7.32 -22.92
C LEU A 261 39.07 -7.30 -23.26
N LYS A 262 39.52 -8.25 -24.08
CA LYS A 262 40.91 -8.30 -24.57
C LYS A 262 41.21 -7.10 -25.48
N ALA A 263 40.25 -6.71 -26.32
CA ALA A 263 40.41 -5.58 -27.25
C ALA A 263 40.56 -4.23 -26.53
N ILE A 264 39.97 -4.09 -25.35
CA ILE A 264 40.06 -2.87 -24.52
C ILE A 264 41.04 -2.98 -23.35
N ASN A 265 41.76 -4.11 -23.22
CA ASN A 265 42.68 -4.40 -22.12
C ASN A 265 42.05 -4.19 -20.72
N LYS A 266 40.89 -4.83 -20.49
CA LYS A 266 40.14 -4.76 -19.23
C LYS A 266 39.79 -6.15 -18.72
N THR A 267 39.62 -6.26 -17.41
CA THR A 267 39.04 -7.43 -16.75
C THR A 267 37.52 -7.28 -16.59
N PRO A 268 36.79 -8.35 -16.27
CA PRO A 268 35.38 -8.25 -15.87
C PRO A 268 35.17 -7.23 -14.74
N ALA A 269 36.04 -7.23 -13.72
CA ALA A 269 35.97 -6.32 -12.58
C ALA A 269 36.18 -4.84 -12.96
N ASP A 270 37.07 -4.55 -13.92
CA ASP A 270 37.27 -3.17 -14.39
C ASP A 270 36.01 -2.59 -15.06
N VAL A 271 35.36 -3.39 -15.92
CA VAL A 271 34.16 -2.96 -16.65
C VAL A 271 32.97 -2.83 -15.69
N ALA A 272 32.76 -3.85 -14.85
CA ALA A 272 31.71 -3.85 -13.84
C ALA A 272 31.87 -2.68 -12.85
N GLY A 273 33.10 -2.44 -12.39
CA GLY A 273 33.42 -1.32 -11.52
C GLY A 273 33.03 0.04 -12.12
N VAL A 274 33.35 0.29 -13.40
CA VAL A 274 32.95 1.54 -14.07
C VAL A 274 31.44 1.68 -14.16
N VAL A 275 30.73 0.63 -14.60
CA VAL A 275 29.27 0.67 -14.76
C VAL A 275 28.58 0.93 -13.42
N PHE A 276 28.91 0.15 -12.38
CA PHE A 276 28.29 0.27 -11.06
C PHE A 276 28.60 1.63 -10.41
N LYS A 277 29.83 2.14 -10.53
CA LYS A 277 30.17 3.48 -10.05
C LYS A 277 29.36 4.58 -10.73
N ARG A 278 29.12 4.50 -12.04
CA ARG A 278 28.29 5.49 -12.75
C ARG A 278 26.85 5.52 -12.23
N PHE A 279 26.23 4.35 -12.01
CA PHE A 279 24.91 4.30 -11.37
C PHE A 279 24.94 4.87 -9.95
N ILE A 280 25.98 4.56 -9.15
CA ILE A 280 26.12 5.08 -7.79
C ILE A 280 26.31 6.60 -7.81
N ASP A 281 27.25 7.12 -8.59
CA ASP A 281 27.58 8.54 -8.66
C ASP A 281 26.40 9.38 -9.14
N ILE A 282 25.74 8.96 -10.22
CA ILE A 282 24.50 9.60 -10.72
C ILE A 282 23.39 9.47 -9.69
N GLY A 283 23.27 8.29 -9.08
CA GLY A 283 22.48 8.06 -7.88
C GLY A 283 22.71 9.20 -6.89
N LEU A 284 23.87 9.30 -6.26
CA LEU A 284 24.17 10.22 -5.16
C LEU A 284 23.96 11.72 -5.42
N ILE A 285 23.84 12.17 -6.68
CA ILE A 285 23.69 13.60 -7.03
C ILE A 285 22.32 13.98 -7.66
N ARG A 286 21.38 13.05 -7.78
CA ARG A 286 20.06 13.24 -8.41
C ARG A 286 18.89 13.16 -7.44
N GLY A 287 17.67 13.45 -7.91
CA GLY A 287 16.45 13.21 -7.14
C GLY A 287 16.31 14.10 -5.91
N GLY A 288 15.56 13.63 -4.91
CA GLY A 288 15.27 14.39 -3.69
C GLY A 288 15.92 13.78 -2.45
N LYS A 289 16.50 14.64 -1.60
CA LYS A 289 17.07 14.28 -0.29
C LYS A 289 16.01 13.75 0.71
N LYS A 290 14.74 14.09 0.53
CA LYS A 290 13.63 13.77 1.44
C LYS A 290 12.57 12.92 0.77
N GLY A 291 11.78 12.21 1.57
CA GLY A 291 10.64 11.40 1.11
C GLY A 291 11.06 10.10 0.44
N ASN A 292 10.10 9.43 -0.20
CA ASN A 292 10.30 8.10 -0.80
C ASN A 292 11.41 8.03 -1.86
N TRP A 293 11.71 9.16 -2.53
CA TRP A 293 12.80 9.23 -3.50
C TRP A 293 14.16 8.96 -2.87
N ASN A 294 14.36 9.37 -1.60
CA ASN A 294 15.64 9.15 -0.94
C ASN A 294 15.85 7.67 -0.63
N VAL A 295 14.81 6.93 -0.22
CA VAL A 295 14.92 5.50 0.10
C VAL A 295 15.05 4.65 -1.17
N ASN A 296 14.20 4.90 -2.17
CA ASN A 296 14.20 4.12 -3.42
C ASN A 296 15.53 4.24 -4.19
N ARG A 297 16.22 5.38 -4.12
CA ARG A 297 17.54 5.52 -4.75
C ARG A 297 18.54 4.51 -4.19
N TYR A 298 18.58 4.34 -2.86
CA TYR A 298 19.55 3.48 -2.19
C TYR A 298 19.20 2.02 -2.42
N LYS A 299 17.91 1.68 -2.49
CA LYS A 299 17.47 0.36 -2.94
C LYS A 299 18.14 -0.02 -4.27
N ASN A 300 18.20 0.92 -5.21
CA ASN A 300 18.80 0.68 -6.53
C ASN A 300 20.32 0.54 -6.45
N VAL A 301 21.02 1.48 -5.79
CA VAL A 301 22.50 1.56 -5.84
C VAL A 301 23.24 0.73 -4.78
N LEU A 302 22.59 0.30 -3.69
CA LEU A 302 23.28 -0.36 -2.59
C LEU A 302 23.93 -1.70 -3.01
N GLY A 303 23.25 -2.48 -3.85
CA GLY A 303 23.81 -3.72 -4.38
C GLY A 303 25.12 -3.47 -5.13
N SER A 304 25.14 -2.43 -5.96
CA SER A 304 26.34 -1.96 -6.65
C SER A 304 27.42 -1.48 -5.69
N MET A 305 27.07 -0.73 -4.63
CA MET A 305 28.06 -0.30 -3.63
C MET A 305 28.74 -1.49 -2.96
N LEU A 306 27.97 -2.54 -2.64
CA LEU A 306 28.46 -3.71 -1.91
C LEU A 306 29.26 -4.67 -2.78
N VAL A 307 28.99 -4.73 -4.10
CA VAL A 307 29.67 -5.64 -5.01
C VAL A 307 31.03 -5.12 -5.49
N LEU A 308 31.28 -3.80 -5.42
CA LEU A 308 32.58 -3.21 -5.74
C LEU A 308 33.72 -3.84 -4.92
N GLU A 309 34.91 -3.92 -5.51
CA GLU A 309 36.15 -4.19 -4.79
C GLU A 309 36.49 -3.09 -3.78
N SER A 310 37.56 -3.29 -3.00
CA SER A 310 38.03 -2.31 -2.03
C SER A 310 38.56 -1.03 -2.69
N ASN A 311 38.68 0.05 -1.92
CA ASN A 311 39.27 1.31 -2.42
C ASN A 311 40.62 1.11 -3.11
N ASP A 312 41.49 0.26 -2.55
CA ASP A 312 42.84 0.01 -3.06
C ASP A 312 42.87 -0.70 -4.42
N PHE A 313 41.77 -1.33 -4.82
CA PHE A 313 41.64 -1.98 -6.13
C PHE A 313 41.47 -0.96 -7.27
N TYR A 314 40.90 0.21 -6.99
CA TYR A 314 40.57 1.19 -8.03
C TYR A 314 41.54 2.38 -8.02
N GLU A 315 41.95 2.83 -9.21
CA GLU A 315 42.84 3.98 -9.37
C GLU A 315 42.29 5.29 -8.77
N ASP A 316 40.96 5.45 -8.75
CA ASP A 316 40.27 6.61 -8.16
C ASP A 316 40.14 6.53 -6.62
N GLY A 317 40.54 5.42 -6.01
CA GLY A 317 40.39 5.16 -4.58
C GLY A 317 38.93 5.00 -4.11
N LYS A 318 37.97 4.80 -5.03
CA LYS A 318 36.54 4.73 -4.72
C LYS A 318 35.99 3.31 -4.87
N GLY A 319 36.19 2.48 -3.87
CA GLY A 319 35.60 1.14 -3.76
C GLY A 319 34.40 1.10 -2.84
N LYS A 320 34.07 -0.10 -2.33
CA LYS A 320 32.99 -0.32 -1.37
C LYS A 320 33.08 0.63 -0.17
N GLU A 321 34.28 0.81 0.40
CA GLU A 321 34.51 1.61 1.60
C GLU A 321 34.28 3.11 1.38
N TYR A 322 34.40 3.60 0.15
CA TYR A 322 34.08 4.99 -0.19
C TYR A 322 32.57 5.25 -0.27
N TYR A 323 31.81 4.32 -0.86
CA TYR A 323 30.41 4.55 -1.20
C TYR A 323 29.41 4.17 -0.10
N VAL A 324 29.66 3.10 0.64
CA VAL A 324 28.75 2.64 1.71
C VAL A 324 28.44 3.75 2.74
N PRO A 325 29.40 4.59 3.18
CA PRO A 325 29.13 5.67 4.12
C PRO A 325 28.02 6.62 3.69
N PHE A 326 27.76 6.82 2.39
CA PHE A 326 26.69 7.71 1.93
C PHE A 326 25.29 7.23 2.36
N TYR A 327 25.08 5.92 2.46
CA TYR A 327 23.85 5.38 3.04
C TYR A 327 23.90 5.36 4.57
N THR A 328 25.02 4.98 5.18
CA THR A 328 25.05 4.72 6.62
C THR A 328 25.12 5.99 7.47
N GLU A 329 25.89 7.00 7.07
CA GLU A 329 26.19 8.16 7.92
C GLU A 329 26.45 9.49 7.20
N LYS A 330 26.76 9.49 5.91
CA LYS A 330 27.20 10.66 5.14
C LYS A 330 26.09 11.19 4.22
N SER A 331 25.38 12.21 4.70
CA SER A 331 24.44 12.97 3.87
C SER A 331 25.15 13.98 2.94
N SER A 332 24.43 14.38 1.89
CA SER A 332 24.79 15.47 0.98
C SER A 332 23.60 16.42 0.76
N ASP A 333 23.72 17.35 -0.19
CA ASP A 333 22.61 18.20 -0.62
C ASP A 333 21.52 17.43 -1.39
N TYR A 334 21.86 16.26 -1.96
CA TYR A 334 21.00 15.47 -2.84
C TYR A 334 20.50 14.18 -2.20
N CYS A 335 21.17 13.68 -1.15
CA CYS A 335 20.80 12.44 -0.47
C CYS A 335 20.98 12.55 1.04
N ALA A 336 20.13 11.86 1.79
CA ALA A 336 20.21 11.76 3.24
C ALA A 336 20.62 10.34 3.63
N ALA A 337 21.53 10.21 4.60
CA ALA A 337 21.91 8.93 5.19
C ALA A 337 20.80 8.38 6.11
N LEU A 338 20.96 7.12 6.54
CA LEU A 338 19.98 6.37 7.31
C LEU A 338 19.48 7.11 8.56
N PRO A 339 20.30 7.78 9.40
CA PRO A 339 19.81 8.55 10.53
C PRO A 339 18.76 9.60 10.14
N GLU A 340 19.03 10.40 9.10
CA GLU A 340 18.09 11.40 8.59
C GLU A 340 16.86 10.77 7.91
N ILE A 341 16.98 9.58 7.32
CA ILE A 341 15.82 8.81 6.81
C ILE A 341 14.92 8.40 7.97
N MET A 342 15.51 7.94 9.07
CA MET A 342 14.82 7.46 10.25
C MET A 342 14.11 8.61 11.00
N ASP A 343 14.69 9.80 11.01
CA ASP A 343 14.10 11.03 11.58
C ASP A 343 12.80 11.47 10.85
N TYR A 344 12.55 10.95 9.65
CA TYR A 344 11.33 11.25 8.90
C TYR A 344 10.10 10.48 9.40
N TYR A 345 10.31 9.36 10.09
CA TYR A 345 9.21 8.61 10.73
C TYR A 345 8.74 9.35 11.98
N ASN A 346 7.43 9.32 12.22
CA ASN A 346 6.89 9.87 13.46
C ASN A 346 7.30 8.99 14.65
N THR A 347 8.03 9.56 15.60
CA THR A 347 8.59 8.81 16.74
C THR A 347 7.52 8.23 17.68
N THR A 348 6.35 8.84 17.76
CA THR A 348 5.23 8.35 18.59
C THR A 348 4.47 7.20 17.94
N THR A 349 4.19 7.28 16.64
CA THR A 349 3.32 6.32 15.94
C THR A 349 4.10 5.28 15.13
N GLY A 350 5.35 5.56 14.76
CA GLY A 350 6.13 4.77 13.81
C GLY A 350 5.72 4.96 12.34
N LEU A 351 4.74 5.81 12.04
CA LEU A 351 4.23 5.98 10.70
C LEU A 351 5.10 6.94 9.87
N TRP A 352 5.29 6.59 8.60
CA TRP A 352 5.87 7.47 7.59
C TRP A 352 4.83 8.51 7.14
N PRO A 353 5.21 9.78 6.90
CA PRO A 353 4.28 10.87 6.63
C PRO A 353 3.85 10.97 5.14
N GLU A 354 3.44 9.84 4.55
CA GLU A 354 2.80 9.72 3.22
C GLU A 354 1.64 8.70 3.28
N SER A 355 0.79 8.65 2.25
CA SER A 355 -0.33 7.70 2.22
C SER A 355 0.11 6.25 2.49
N PRO A 356 -0.79 5.39 3.01
CA PRO A 356 -0.48 4.00 3.36
C PRO A 356 0.33 3.24 2.31
N GLY A 357 0.01 3.40 1.02
CA GLY A 357 0.76 2.75 -0.07
C GLY A 357 2.25 3.09 -0.06
N TYR A 358 2.62 4.34 0.18
CA TYR A 358 4.01 4.78 0.30
C TYR A 358 4.58 4.47 1.67
N ALA A 359 3.84 4.77 2.74
CA ALA A 359 4.30 4.57 4.10
C ALA A 359 4.63 3.12 4.43
N SER A 360 3.78 2.18 4.00
CA SER A 360 4.00 0.74 4.17
C SER A 360 5.13 0.20 3.29
N SER A 361 5.54 0.92 2.25
CA SER A 361 6.59 0.50 1.31
C SER A 361 7.99 0.96 1.70
N MET A 362 8.15 1.96 2.58
CA MET A 362 9.49 2.49 2.90
C MET A 362 10.25 1.60 3.90
N ILE A 363 9.59 1.12 4.94
CA ILE A 363 10.25 0.32 5.97
C ILE A 363 10.75 -1.05 5.47
N PRO A 364 10.05 -1.78 4.57
CA PRO A 364 10.60 -3.00 3.98
C PRO A 364 11.92 -2.73 3.23
N LEU A 365 12.03 -1.63 2.47
CA LEU A 365 13.28 -1.32 1.76
C LEU A 365 14.46 -1.05 2.71
N VAL A 366 14.22 -0.34 3.81
CA VAL A 366 15.25 -0.10 4.83
C VAL A 366 15.73 -1.42 5.45
N LEU A 367 14.79 -2.32 5.73
CA LEU A 367 15.08 -3.63 6.31
C LEU A 367 15.81 -4.56 5.33
N GLU A 368 15.37 -4.62 4.08
CA GLU A 368 16.03 -5.37 3.00
C GLU A 368 17.46 -4.90 2.75
N MET A 369 17.69 -3.58 2.78
CA MET A 369 19.05 -3.02 2.72
C MET A 369 19.87 -3.37 3.96
N GLY A 370 19.27 -3.30 5.15
CA GLY A 370 19.92 -3.63 6.42
C GLY A 370 20.40 -5.07 6.51
N VAL A 371 19.60 -6.05 6.06
CA VAL A 371 20.02 -7.46 6.07
C VAL A 371 21.19 -7.74 5.11
N LYS A 372 21.25 -7.05 3.96
CA LYS A 372 22.39 -7.14 3.02
C LYS A 372 23.66 -6.53 3.61
N LEU A 373 23.53 -5.37 4.25
CA LEU A 373 24.63 -4.72 4.95
C LEU A 373 25.15 -5.56 6.10
N TYR A 374 24.26 -6.20 6.86
CA TYR A 374 24.64 -7.10 7.95
C TYR A 374 25.48 -8.27 7.44
N LYS A 375 25.05 -8.93 6.34
CA LYS A 375 25.84 -9.97 5.66
C LYS A 375 27.19 -9.48 5.17
N SER A 376 27.30 -8.20 4.85
CA SER A 376 28.54 -7.51 4.49
C SER A 376 29.38 -7.01 5.67
N GLY A 377 29.01 -7.35 6.91
CA GLY A 377 29.72 -6.98 8.15
C GLY A 377 29.33 -5.63 8.74
N ILE A 378 28.22 -5.02 8.30
CA ILE A 378 27.79 -3.66 8.70
C ILE A 378 26.38 -3.73 9.30
N ASN A 379 26.26 -3.55 10.61
CA ASN A 379 24.97 -3.64 11.30
C ASN A 379 24.28 -2.26 11.36
N THR A 380 23.38 -1.98 10.42
CA THR A 380 22.57 -0.75 10.41
C THR A 380 21.21 -0.89 11.08
N LEU A 381 20.85 -2.08 11.53
CA LEU A 381 19.54 -2.37 12.14
C LEU A 381 19.60 -2.28 13.67
N ALA A 382 20.80 -2.37 14.26
CA ALA A 382 21.00 -2.25 15.70
C ALA A 382 20.70 -0.85 16.23
N GLY A 383 20.22 -0.79 17.48
CA GLY A 383 20.14 0.45 18.25
C GLY A 383 19.10 1.47 17.78
N ASN A 384 18.28 1.16 16.76
CA ASN A 384 17.23 2.06 16.30
C ASN A 384 15.81 1.48 16.54
N PRO A 385 15.11 1.93 17.59
CA PRO A 385 13.78 1.41 17.93
C PRO A 385 12.71 1.76 16.88
N ILE A 386 12.95 2.74 15.99
CA ILE A 386 11.97 3.14 14.99
C ILE A 386 11.75 2.06 13.94
N ILE A 387 12.74 1.20 13.68
CA ILE A 387 12.66 0.20 12.61
C ILE A 387 11.56 -0.82 12.91
N SER A 388 11.62 -1.48 14.07
CA SER A 388 10.60 -2.43 14.50
C SER A 388 9.25 -1.75 14.73
N LYS A 389 9.26 -0.52 15.28
CA LYS A 389 8.04 0.26 15.49
C LYS A 389 7.33 0.59 14.18
N ALA A 390 8.06 1.00 13.14
CA ALA A 390 7.52 1.34 11.84
C ALA A 390 6.95 0.13 11.10
N ALA A 391 7.59 -1.04 11.21
CA ALA A 391 7.04 -2.27 10.64
C ALA A 391 5.68 -2.62 11.28
N LEU A 392 5.61 -2.62 12.62
CA LEU A 392 4.39 -2.93 13.37
C LEU A 392 3.28 -1.89 13.22
N ALA A 393 3.64 -0.62 12.96
CA ALA A 393 2.66 0.46 12.79
C ALA A 393 1.69 0.20 11.60
N ASN A 394 2.16 -0.50 10.57
CA ASN A 394 1.35 -0.81 9.39
C ASN A 394 0.20 -1.79 9.67
N LEU A 395 0.28 -2.61 10.74
CA LEU A 395 -0.78 -3.56 11.12
C LEU A 395 -2.11 -2.86 11.44
N GLY A 396 -2.05 -1.59 11.86
CA GLY A 396 -3.24 -0.83 12.20
C GLY A 396 -4.01 -0.35 10.98
N TRP A 397 -3.42 -0.41 9.80
CA TRP A 397 -4.06 -0.10 8.52
C TRP A 397 -4.55 -1.34 7.77
N LEU A 398 -4.57 -2.50 8.43
CA LEU A 398 -5.05 -3.74 7.81
C LEU A 398 -6.54 -4.01 8.10
N ASP A 399 -7.24 -4.59 7.13
CA ASP A 399 -8.53 -5.22 7.38
C ASP A 399 -8.36 -6.62 8.01
N ALA A 400 -9.47 -7.31 8.28
CA ALA A 400 -9.47 -8.64 8.91
C ALA A 400 -8.73 -9.72 8.09
N ARG A 401 -8.62 -9.52 6.76
CA ARG A 401 -7.90 -10.40 5.84
C ARG A 401 -6.42 -10.07 5.74
N GLY A 402 -5.98 -8.92 6.22
CA GLY A 402 -4.60 -8.47 6.08
C GLY A 402 -4.35 -7.57 4.87
N ASN A 403 -5.40 -7.03 4.26
CA ASN A 403 -5.25 -6.03 3.20
C ASN A 403 -5.11 -4.62 3.77
N LEU A 404 -4.27 -3.81 3.16
CA LEU A 404 -4.19 -2.38 3.45
C LEU A 404 -5.49 -1.67 3.03
N VAL A 405 -5.90 -0.69 3.84
CA VAL A 405 -7.02 0.22 3.53
C VAL A 405 -6.79 1.02 2.23
N VAL A 406 -7.88 1.30 1.51
CA VAL A 406 -7.86 2.02 0.21
C VAL A 406 -7.87 3.53 0.44
N PHE A 407 -6.77 4.11 0.93
CA PHE A 407 -6.71 5.53 1.33
C PHE A 407 -5.52 6.28 0.73
N GLY A 408 -5.77 7.46 0.16
CA GLY A 408 -4.77 8.25 -0.59
C GLY A 408 -4.39 7.56 -1.91
N ASP A 409 -3.17 7.78 -2.41
CA ASP A 409 -2.63 7.03 -3.55
C ASP A 409 -2.29 5.59 -3.14
N MET A 410 -3.32 4.79 -2.81
CA MET A 410 -3.24 3.39 -2.43
C MET A 410 -4.46 2.62 -2.96
N ARG A 411 -4.22 1.44 -3.54
CA ARG A 411 -5.26 0.59 -4.16
C ARG A 411 -5.70 -0.59 -3.29
N GLY A 412 -5.31 -0.59 -2.01
CA GLY A 412 -5.48 -1.73 -1.09
C GLY A 412 -4.67 -2.97 -1.47
N GLY A 413 -5.10 -4.13 -0.98
CA GLY A 413 -4.47 -5.44 -1.21
C GLY A 413 -3.48 -5.87 -0.11
N PRO A 414 -2.89 -7.06 -0.23
CA PRO A 414 -2.00 -7.66 0.78
C PRO A 414 -0.92 -6.68 1.25
N ALA A 415 -0.71 -6.62 2.56
CA ALA A 415 0.43 -5.91 3.12
C ALA A 415 1.76 -6.52 2.62
N ASN A 416 2.78 -5.70 2.40
CA ASN A 416 4.11 -6.22 2.10
C ASN A 416 4.72 -6.89 3.34
N ILE A 417 4.79 -8.22 3.33
CA ILE A 417 5.30 -9.02 4.45
C ILE A 417 6.83 -9.06 4.53
N SER A 418 7.56 -8.52 3.53
CA SER A 418 9.03 -8.58 3.50
C SER A 418 9.72 -7.83 4.66
N SER A 419 9.06 -6.83 5.25
CA SER A 419 9.53 -6.18 6.47
C SER A 419 9.56 -7.15 7.66
N PHE A 420 8.51 -7.96 7.83
CA PHE A 420 8.43 -8.96 8.90
C PHE A 420 9.39 -10.13 8.66
N GLU A 421 9.58 -10.56 7.40
CA GLU A 421 10.59 -11.58 7.05
C GLU A 421 12.01 -11.09 7.34
N SER A 422 12.33 -9.84 6.99
CA SER A 422 13.64 -9.25 7.23
C SER A 422 13.90 -9.04 8.72
N LEU A 423 12.90 -8.59 9.49
CA LEU A 423 13.00 -8.46 10.95
C LEU A 423 13.14 -9.82 11.63
N LEU A 424 12.37 -10.83 11.21
CA LEU A 424 12.53 -12.20 11.69
C LEU A 424 13.95 -12.71 11.44
N THR A 425 14.47 -12.45 10.24
CA THR A 425 15.82 -12.85 9.83
C THR A 425 16.87 -12.20 10.73
N TYR A 426 16.81 -10.88 10.89
CA TYR A 426 17.72 -10.13 11.73
C TYR A 426 17.64 -10.55 13.21
N ALA A 427 16.43 -10.64 13.77
CA ALA A 427 16.21 -11.06 15.14
C ALA A 427 16.76 -12.47 15.42
N THR A 428 16.61 -13.39 14.45
CA THR A 428 17.19 -14.74 14.56
C THR A 428 18.72 -14.70 14.57
N TRP A 429 19.36 -13.86 13.75
CA TRP A 429 20.82 -13.70 13.73
C TRP A 429 21.37 -13.10 15.03
N GLU A 430 20.64 -12.16 15.63
CA GLU A 430 21.02 -11.54 16.92
C GLU A 430 20.60 -12.35 18.15
N GLY A 431 19.83 -13.43 17.99
CA GLY A 431 19.31 -14.23 19.10
C GLY A 431 18.16 -13.57 19.88
N ASP A 432 17.48 -12.57 19.30
CA ASP A 432 16.27 -11.94 19.86
C ASP A 432 15.04 -12.79 19.54
N MET A 433 14.83 -13.81 20.37
CA MET A 433 13.74 -14.77 20.21
C MET A 433 12.34 -14.15 20.41
N GLU A 434 12.22 -13.10 21.24
CA GLU A 434 10.93 -12.44 21.47
C GLU A 434 10.46 -11.70 20.21
N THR A 435 11.35 -10.94 19.57
CA THR A 435 11.03 -10.29 18.30
C THR A 435 10.79 -11.32 17.20
N ALA A 436 11.61 -12.38 17.12
CA ALA A 436 11.44 -13.44 16.14
C ALA A 436 10.06 -14.12 16.23
N GLU A 437 9.60 -14.49 17.43
CA GLU A 437 8.27 -15.09 17.65
C GLU A 437 7.12 -14.13 17.27
N LYS A 438 7.25 -12.83 17.57
CA LYS A 438 6.27 -11.82 17.16
C LYS A 438 6.18 -11.70 15.64
N MET A 439 7.31 -11.59 14.95
CA MET A 439 7.32 -11.51 13.48
C MET A 439 6.78 -12.79 12.84
N ALA A 440 7.15 -13.95 13.38
CA ALA A 440 6.65 -15.24 12.91
C ALA A 440 5.11 -15.35 13.04
N THR A 441 4.53 -14.77 14.09
CA THR A 441 3.07 -14.72 14.28
C THR A 441 2.38 -13.85 13.23
N VAL A 442 2.96 -12.68 12.88
CA VAL A 442 2.46 -11.83 11.78
C VAL A 442 2.50 -12.57 10.45
N ILE A 443 3.61 -13.25 10.16
CA ILE A 443 3.77 -14.01 8.92
C ILE A 443 2.74 -15.15 8.87
N ARG A 444 2.56 -15.91 9.96
CA ARG A 444 1.55 -16.98 10.04
C ARG A 444 0.13 -16.46 9.83
N LYS A 445 -0.23 -15.31 10.39
CA LYS A 445 -1.56 -14.70 10.17
C LYS A 445 -1.80 -14.42 8.68
N ASN A 446 -0.82 -13.85 7.99
CA ASN A 446 -0.97 -13.54 6.57
C ASN A 446 -0.99 -14.80 5.69
N ILE A 447 -0.27 -15.87 6.07
CA ILE A 447 -0.40 -17.18 5.43
C ILE A 447 -1.80 -17.76 5.66
N ALA A 448 -2.30 -17.74 6.88
CA ALA A 448 -3.62 -18.28 7.23
C ALA A 448 -4.76 -17.54 6.52
N SER A 449 -4.65 -16.22 6.33
CA SER A 449 -5.61 -15.41 5.57
C SER A 449 -5.37 -15.42 4.05
N GLY A 450 -4.45 -16.25 3.55
CA GLY A 450 -4.17 -16.41 2.12
C GLY A 450 -3.52 -15.19 1.44
N GLN A 451 -3.00 -14.24 2.22
CA GLN A 451 -2.37 -13.01 1.70
C GLN A 451 -0.86 -13.15 1.47
N TYR A 452 -0.25 -14.24 1.94
CA TYR A 452 1.17 -14.51 1.75
C TYR A 452 1.40 -16.01 1.60
N ASP A 453 2.21 -16.40 0.62
CA ASP A 453 2.59 -17.79 0.38
C ASP A 453 4.11 -17.94 0.32
N ARG A 454 4.69 -18.58 1.33
CA ARG A 454 6.13 -18.85 1.36
C ARG A 454 6.56 -19.86 0.29
N ASN A 455 5.66 -20.68 -0.27
CA ASN A 455 5.99 -21.57 -1.38
C ASN A 455 6.27 -20.81 -2.68
N MET A 456 5.87 -19.53 -2.74
CA MET A 456 6.11 -18.61 -3.83
C MET A 456 7.19 -17.57 -3.49
N SER A 457 8.06 -17.87 -2.51
CA SER A 457 9.19 -16.99 -2.18
C SER A 457 10.15 -16.92 -3.37
N ASN A 458 10.72 -15.74 -3.63
CA ASN A 458 11.82 -15.63 -4.58
C ASN A 458 13.10 -16.25 -4.01
N TRP A 459 14.17 -16.34 -4.81
CA TRP A 459 15.44 -16.90 -4.37
C TRP A 459 16.06 -16.16 -3.18
N GLN A 460 15.81 -14.85 -3.05
CA GLN A 460 16.30 -14.06 -1.90
C GLN A 460 15.65 -14.58 -0.61
N GLY A 461 14.36 -14.94 -0.65
CA GLY A 461 13.67 -15.61 0.45
C GLY A 461 14.24 -16.98 0.78
N ILE A 462 14.66 -17.78 -0.23
CA ILE A 462 15.37 -19.05 0.01
C ILE A 462 16.65 -18.81 0.80
N VAL A 463 17.41 -17.77 0.47
CA VAL A 463 18.65 -17.41 1.18
C VAL A 463 18.35 -16.88 2.59
N LEU A 464 17.46 -15.89 2.69
CA LEU A 464 17.31 -15.04 3.88
C LEU A 464 16.25 -15.53 4.87
N ASN A 465 15.07 -15.96 4.41
CA ASN A 465 13.95 -16.27 5.29
C ASN A 465 14.32 -17.39 6.28
N GLN A 466 13.89 -17.19 7.53
CA GLN A 466 14.12 -18.10 8.64
C GLN A 466 12.88 -18.96 8.91
N PRO A 467 13.05 -20.14 9.55
CA PRO A 467 11.93 -20.93 10.05
C PRO A 467 11.01 -20.10 10.97
N LEU A 468 9.70 -20.35 10.90
CA LEU A 468 8.73 -19.67 11.76
C LEU A 468 8.75 -20.30 13.16
N GLN A 469 9.24 -19.56 14.15
CA GLN A 469 9.31 -20.01 15.54
C GLN A 469 7.95 -19.90 16.25
N GLY A 470 7.67 -20.79 17.20
CA GLY A 470 6.42 -20.82 17.97
C GLY A 470 5.20 -21.34 17.19
N SER A 471 4.02 -21.25 17.80
CA SER A 471 2.74 -21.68 17.24
C SER A 471 1.66 -20.60 17.43
N GLY A 472 0.73 -20.48 16.48
CA GLY A 472 -0.39 -19.53 16.56
C GLY A 472 -0.28 -18.33 15.61
N SER A 473 -1.40 -17.72 15.28
CA SER A 473 -1.50 -16.64 14.28
C SER A 473 -2.30 -15.43 14.79
N ASP A 474 -2.55 -15.37 16.10
CA ASP A 474 -3.35 -14.30 16.67
C ASP A 474 -2.47 -13.06 16.89
N LEU A 475 -2.83 -11.98 16.21
CA LEU A 475 -2.16 -10.69 16.38
C LEU A 475 -2.85 -9.86 17.45
N PRO A 476 -2.10 -8.98 18.15
CA PRO A 476 -2.70 -7.95 18.99
C PRO A 476 -3.77 -7.20 18.19
N PHE A 477 -4.98 -7.22 18.71
CA PHE A 477 -6.13 -6.57 18.11
C PHE A 477 -6.41 -5.25 18.82
N HIS A 478 -6.57 -4.19 18.04
CA HIS A 478 -6.99 -2.88 18.51
C HIS A 478 -8.27 -2.48 17.77
N LYS A 479 -9.27 -2.04 18.53
CA LYS A 479 -10.56 -1.56 18.01
C LYS A 479 -10.49 -0.19 17.37
N ALA A 480 -9.53 0.65 17.76
CA ALA A 480 -9.38 1.96 17.17
C ALA A 480 -7.91 2.24 16.84
N ALA A 481 -7.69 2.86 15.68
CA ALA A 481 -6.42 3.47 15.33
C ALA A 481 -6.67 4.89 14.81
N TYR A 482 -5.83 5.85 15.22
CA TYR A 482 -5.92 7.24 14.75
C TYR A 482 -4.54 7.80 14.44
N SER A 483 -4.39 8.33 13.22
CA SER A 483 -3.19 9.04 12.79
C SER A 483 -3.49 10.52 12.52
N PRO A 484 -3.07 11.44 13.41
CA PRO A 484 -3.30 12.88 13.23
C PRO A 484 -2.72 13.45 11.94
N PHE A 485 -1.51 13.01 11.54
CA PHE A 485 -0.87 13.48 10.31
C PHE A 485 -1.70 13.15 9.07
N HIS A 486 -2.26 11.94 9.03
CA HIS A 486 -3.06 11.43 7.91
C HIS A 486 -4.54 11.83 8.02
N LYS A 487 -4.97 12.33 9.18
CA LYS A 487 -6.37 12.67 9.47
C LYS A 487 -7.27 11.46 9.28
N HIS A 488 -6.80 10.28 9.68
CA HIS A 488 -7.41 9.00 9.37
C HIS A 488 -7.66 8.19 10.63
N ILE A 489 -8.94 7.83 10.82
CA ILE A 489 -9.46 7.04 11.93
C ILE A 489 -9.91 5.70 11.37
N ILE A 490 -9.52 4.63 12.03
CA ILE A 490 -9.98 3.27 11.76
C ILE A 490 -10.66 2.76 13.02
N MET A 491 -11.85 2.21 12.85
CA MET A 491 -12.63 1.61 13.93
C MET A 491 -12.99 0.19 13.53
N ARG A 492 -12.89 -0.74 14.47
CA ARG A 492 -13.19 -2.17 14.29
C ARG A 492 -14.08 -2.67 15.42
N ASN A 493 -14.94 -3.62 15.10
CA ASN A 493 -15.70 -4.40 16.07
C ASN A 493 -15.48 -5.89 15.78
N GLY A 494 -14.36 -6.43 16.27
CA GLY A 494 -13.83 -7.76 15.91
C GLY A 494 -12.84 -7.72 14.75
N ASN A 495 -12.13 -8.85 14.52
CA ASN A 495 -11.10 -9.00 13.49
C ASN A 495 -11.26 -10.28 12.65
N ASP A 496 -12.48 -10.81 12.61
CA ASP A 496 -12.83 -12.02 11.86
C ASP A 496 -13.32 -11.65 10.46
N GLU A 497 -13.00 -12.48 9.48
CA GLU A 497 -13.34 -12.25 8.07
C GLU A 497 -14.86 -12.40 7.85
N ASN A 498 -15.55 -13.23 8.62
CA ASN A 498 -16.99 -13.48 8.40
C ASN A 498 -17.90 -12.50 9.11
N ASN A 499 -17.52 -12.03 10.30
CA ASN A 499 -18.39 -11.28 11.21
C ASN A 499 -17.77 -9.96 11.66
N GLY A 500 -16.49 -9.71 11.38
CA GLY A 500 -15.83 -8.45 11.72
C GLY A 500 -16.44 -7.29 10.96
N LEU A 501 -16.68 -6.19 11.68
CA LEU A 501 -17.06 -4.91 11.10
C LEU A 501 -15.89 -3.95 11.24
N MET A 502 -15.60 -3.21 10.18
CA MET A 502 -14.64 -2.10 10.22
C MET A 502 -15.19 -0.91 9.44
N PHE A 503 -14.91 0.31 9.91
CA PHE A 503 -15.00 1.50 9.07
C PHE A 503 -13.75 2.34 9.20
N THR A 504 -13.52 3.16 8.20
CA THR A 504 -12.55 4.24 8.26
C THR A 504 -13.25 5.57 8.01
N LEU A 505 -12.80 6.60 8.72
CA LEU A 505 -13.30 7.97 8.61
C LEU A 505 -12.08 8.89 8.50
N TYR A 506 -12.06 9.76 7.49
CA TYR A 506 -10.85 10.53 7.20
C TYR A 506 -11.13 11.89 6.55
N GLY A 507 -10.27 12.85 6.88
CA GLY A 507 -10.27 14.19 6.29
C GLY A 507 -9.33 14.31 5.08
N GLY A 508 -9.48 15.41 4.34
CA GLY A 508 -8.67 15.69 3.16
C GLY A 508 -7.35 16.36 3.52
N LYS A 509 -6.29 15.99 2.83
CA LYS A 509 -4.97 16.62 3.00
C LYS A 509 -4.30 16.85 1.65
N TYR A 510 -3.76 18.06 1.50
CA TYR A 510 -2.93 18.41 0.35
C TYR A 510 -1.50 17.89 0.54
N GLN A 511 -0.93 17.31 -0.52
CA GLN A 511 0.41 16.67 -0.57
C GLN A 511 0.53 15.32 0.15
N SER A 512 1.74 14.77 0.21
CA SER A 512 2.03 13.47 0.84
C SER A 512 1.26 12.29 0.24
N HIS A 513 0.90 12.39 -1.05
CA HIS A 513 0.10 11.37 -1.74
C HIS A 513 -1.28 11.12 -1.11
N LEU A 514 -1.81 12.10 -0.38
CA LEU A 514 -3.15 12.10 0.18
C LEU A 514 -4.11 12.86 -0.75
N ALA A 515 -5.38 12.47 -0.70
CA ALA A 515 -6.44 13.01 -1.55
C ALA A 515 -7.27 14.08 -0.82
N GLU A 516 -7.92 14.94 -1.61
CA GLU A 516 -9.08 15.71 -1.15
C GLU A 516 -10.29 14.77 -1.15
N ASN A 517 -11.03 14.66 -0.03
CA ASN A 517 -12.06 13.62 0.16
C ASN A 517 -13.31 14.10 0.93
N GLY A 518 -13.29 15.34 1.42
CA GLY A 518 -14.45 15.99 2.01
C GLY A 518 -15.06 15.36 3.26
N LEU A 519 -14.27 14.70 4.11
CA LEU A 519 -14.70 13.95 5.29
C LEU A 519 -15.42 12.64 4.91
N ALA A 520 -14.69 11.81 4.16
CA ALA A 520 -15.19 10.57 3.58
C ALA A 520 -15.16 9.39 4.56
N MET A 521 -15.94 8.36 4.24
CA MET A 521 -15.94 7.10 4.96
C MET A 521 -15.80 5.89 4.03
N GLN A 522 -15.16 4.85 4.54
CA GLN A 522 -15.24 3.50 3.95
C GLN A 522 -15.75 2.54 5.01
N PHE A 523 -16.43 1.47 4.61
CA PHE A 523 -16.77 0.40 5.53
C PHE A 523 -16.57 -0.97 4.91
N TYR A 524 -16.38 -1.94 5.79
CA TYR A 524 -15.91 -3.29 5.49
C TYR A 524 -16.79 -4.31 6.22
N GLY A 525 -17.26 -5.32 5.51
CA GLY A 525 -18.08 -6.39 6.08
C GLY A 525 -17.87 -7.68 5.28
N LYS A 526 -18.07 -8.84 5.93
CA LYS A 526 -17.81 -10.15 5.33
C LYS A 526 -16.40 -10.26 4.70
N GLY A 527 -15.42 -9.55 5.28
CA GLY A 527 -14.02 -9.60 4.84
C GLY A 527 -13.73 -8.77 3.59
N TRP A 528 -14.63 -7.89 3.15
CA TRP A 528 -14.42 -7.05 1.97
C TRP A 528 -14.58 -5.58 2.31
N ALA A 529 -13.82 -4.73 1.63
CA ALA A 529 -14.12 -3.30 1.55
C ALA A 529 -15.38 -3.14 0.70
N LEU A 530 -16.52 -2.85 1.32
CA LEU A 530 -17.82 -2.82 0.62
C LEU A 530 -18.09 -1.45 -0.01
N ALA A 531 -17.67 -0.38 0.65
CA ALA A 531 -17.73 0.98 0.12
C ALA A 531 -16.33 1.63 0.11
N PRO A 532 -15.35 1.10 -0.65
CA PRO A 532 -14.02 1.69 -0.77
C PRO A 532 -14.05 2.97 -1.62
N ASP A 533 -13.02 3.81 -1.49
CA ASP A 533 -12.78 4.90 -2.45
C ASP A 533 -12.37 4.34 -3.81
N ALA A 534 -12.66 5.10 -4.87
CA ALA A 534 -12.27 4.73 -6.23
C ALA A 534 -10.75 4.85 -6.41
N SER A 535 -10.08 3.79 -6.87
CA SER A 535 -8.61 3.74 -6.98
C SER A 535 -8.11 3.11 -8.29
N ALA A 536 -8.96 3.08 -9.33
CA ALA A 536 -8.71 2.37 -10.58
C ALA A 536 -8.01 3.17 -11.70
N TYR A 537 -7.28 4.23 -11.37
CA TYR A 537 -6.54 4.99 -12.38
C TYR A 537 -5.21 4.32 -12.73
N GLU A 538 -4.80 4.35 -13.99
CA GLU A 538 -3.55 3.72 -14.46
C GLU A 538 -2.31 4.50 -13.97
N SER A 539 -2.32 5.82 -14.16
CA SER A 539 -1.25 6.73 -13.76
C SER A 539 -1.78 8.16 -13.55
N TYR A 540 -0.93 9.08 -13.05
CA TYR A 540 -1.30 10.48 -12.90
C TYR A 540 -1.60 11.22 -14.21
N TRP A 541 -1.31 10.60 -15.37
CA TRP A 541 -1.59 11.14 -16.70
C TRP A 541 -2.89 10.62 -17.29
N SER A 542 -3.52 9.63 -16.66
CA SER A 542 -4.82 9.12 -17.08
C SER A 542 -5.89 10.20 -16.91
N SER A 543 -6.81 10.29 -17.88
CA SER A 543 -7.82 11.36 -17.89
C SER A 543 -8.77 11.34 -16.68
N ASP A 544 -8.93 10.16 -16.06
CA ASP A 544 -9.74 9.83 -14.89
C ASP A 544 -8.96 9.92 -13.56
N ALA A 545 -7.66 10.22 -13.59
CA ALA A 545 -6.86 10.35 -12.37
C ALA A 545 -7.40 11.43 -11.43
N GLY A 546 -8.01 12.49 -11.97
CA GLY A 546 -8.67 13.53 -11.17
C GLY A 546 -9.90 13.02 -10.41
N TYR A 547 -10.66 12.09 -10.99
CA TYR A 547 -11.81 11.46 -10.33
C TYR A 547 -11.34 10.52 -9.21
N HIS A 548 -10.40 9.61 -9.49
CA HIS A 548 -9.93 8.63 -8.51
C HIS A 548 -9.09 9.22 -7.36
N ARG A 549 -8.60 10.45 -7.51
CA ARG A 549 -7.78 11.13 -6.49
C ARG A 549 -8.47 12.35 -5.90
N GLY A 550 -9.73 12.55 -6.24
CA GLY A 550 -10.52 13.71 -5.85
C GLY A 550 -11.79 13.33 -5.10
N ILE A 551 -12.48 14.36 -4.64
CA ILE A 551 -13.65 14.24 -3.77
C ILE A 551 -14.83 13.46 -4.39
N THR A 552 -14.91 13.43 -5.72
CA THR A 552 -15.97 12.73 -6.46
C THR A 552 -15.80 11.21 -6.49
N GLY A 553 -14.58 10.71 -6.25
CA GLY A 553 -14.29 9.28 -6.09
C GLY A 553 -14.45 8.78 -4.65
N SER A 554 -14.89 9.65 -3.72
CA SER A 554 -15.03 9.34 -2.30
C SER A 554 -16.49 9.34 -1.84
N ASN A 555 -16.78 8.65 -0.73
CA ASN A 555 -18.12 8.59 -0.12
C ASN A 555 -18.35 9.77 0.84
N THR A 556 -18.91 10.86 0.33
CA THR A 556 -18.86 12.17 0.98
C THR A 556 -20.05 13.08 0.64
N ILE A 557 -20.11 14.29 1.22
CA ILE A 557 -21.02 15.37 0.80
C ILE A 557 -20.23 16.42 0.01
N VAL A 558 -20.81 16.93 -1.06
CA VAL A 558 -20.32 18.11 -1.79
C VAL A 558 -21.43 19.14 -1.99
N PRO A 559 -21.13 20.45 -2.13
CA PRO A 559 -19.81 21.09 -2.11
C PRO A 559 -19.23 21.22 -0.68
N GLY A 560 -18.19 22.03 -0.52
CA GLY A 560 -17.63 22.38 0.78
C GLY A 560 -16.22 21.83 1.05
N TYR A 561 -15.91 21.53 2.30
CA TYR A 561 -14.64 21.00 2.78
C TYR A 561 -14.12 19.92 1.83
N GLY A 562 -12.92 20.14 1.30
CA GLY A 562 -12.18 19.18 0.49
C GLY A 562 -10.86 18.77 1.15
N LYS A 563 -10.24 19.70 1.90
CA LYS A 563 -8.99 19.54 2.65
C LYS A 563 -8.91 20.54 3.80
N GLY A 564 -8.11 20.22 4.81
CA GLY A 564 -7.93 21.07 5.99
C GLY A 564 -7.93 20.22 7.24
N ASP A 565 -7.87 20.83 8.42
CA ASP A 565 -7.82 20.06 9.67
C ASP A 565 -9.18 19.43 10.01
N ILE A 566 -9.12 18.38 10.82
CA ILE A 566 -10.30 17.74 11.38
C ILE A 566 -10.28 17.88 12.90
N THR A 567 -11.46 18.01 13.49
CA THR A 567 -11.66 18.03 14.95
C THR A 567 -12.38 16.77 15.38
N ILE A 568 -11.79 16.00 16.29
CA ILE A 568 -12.48 14.87 16.93
C ILE A 568 -13.41 15.43 18.01
N ASN A 569 -14.72 15.45 17.73
CA ASN A 569 -15.72 15.89 18.70
C ASN A 569 -15.91 14.83 19.79
N ALA A 570 -15.97 13.56 19.39
CA ALA A 570 -16.04 12.41 20.27
C ALA A 570 -15.54 11.16 19.52
N MET A 571 -14.89 10.25 20.22
CA MET A 571 -14.55 8.93 19.69
C MET A 571 -14.52 7.91 20.83
N ASP A 572 -15.02 6.70 20.58
CA ASP A 572 -14.85 5.57 21.48
C ASP A 572 -14.71 4.26 20.69
N PRO A 573 -13.67 3.45 20.97
CA PRO A 573 -12.60 3.70 21.93
C PRO A 573 -11.72 4.92 21.58
N ALA A 574 -11.26 5.64 22.60
CA ALA A 574 -10.36 6.77 22.42
C ALA A 574 -8.91 6.32 22.16
N VAL A 575 -8.18 7.13 21.39
CA VAL A 575 -6.75 6.92 21.10
C VAL A 575 -5.93 8.01 21.76
N ASP A 576 -4.95 7.63 22.57
CA ASP A 576 -3.98 8.55 23.13
C ASP A 576 -2.84 8.80 22.14
N ILE A 577 -2.97 9.88 21.37
CA ILE A 577 -2.02 10.28 20.33
C ILE A 577 -0.66 10.73 20.85
N THR A 578 -0.51 10.89 22.18
CA THR A 578 0.79 11.22 22.79
C THR A 578 1.63 9.96 23.03
N ASN A 579 0.97 8.82 23.22
CA ASN A 579 1.59 7.54 23.55
C ASN A 579 1.61 6.54 22.39
N GLY A 580 0.74 6.71 21.38
CA GLY A 580 0.73 5.83 20.22
C GLY A 580 -0.32 6.20 19.20
N PHE A 581 -0.77 5.21 18.44
CA PHE A 581 -1.82 5.38 17.44
C PHE A 581 -2.98 4.39 17.62
N TYR A 582 -2.98 3.59 18.69
CA TYR A 582 -4.02 2.61 19.03
C TYR A 582 -4.74 2.97 20.32
N ASN A 583 -5.96 2.45 20.49
CA ASN A 583 -6.62 2.46 21.80
C ASN A 583 -5.96 1.46 22.77
N THR A 584 -6.01 1.79 24.06
CA THR A 584 -5.49 0.96 25.16
C THR A 584 -6.60 0.41 26.06
N SER A 585 -7.82 0.93 25.92
CA SER A 585 -9.01 0.50 26.66
C SER A 585 -10.21 0.46 25.72
N GLU A 586 -11.28 -0.22 26.14
CA GLU A 586 -12.50 -0.41 25.35
C GLU A 586 -13.73 -0.30 26.25
N THR A 587 -14.58 0.71 26.03
CA THR A 587 -15.79 0.89 26.85
C THR A 587 -16.88 -0.13 26.52
N SER A 588 -17.03 -0.50 25.26
CA SER A 588 -18.08 -1.43 24.80
C SER A 588 -17.54 -2.49 23.82
N GLN A 589 -18.11 -3.68 23.89
CA GLN A 589 -17.95 -4.72 22.86
C GLN A 589 -18.95 -4.56 21.70
N ASN A 590 -20.09 -3.93 21.96
CA ASN A 590 -21.19 -3.84 21.00
C ASN A 590 -21.16 -2.55 20.19
N VAL A 591 -20.58 -1.48 20.73
CA VAL A 591 -20.63 -0.14 20.14
C VAL A 591 -19.23 0.42 19.96
N SER A 592 -18.98 1.02 18.79
CA SER A 592 -17.81 1.87 18.55
C SER A 592 -18.22 3.00 17.63
N PHE A 593 -17.73 4.22 17.85
CA PHE A 593 -18.14 5.37 17.06
C PHE A 593 -17.08 6.45 16.99
N SER A 594 -17.18 7.30 15.96
CA SER A 594 -16.41 8.53 15.83
C SER A 594 -17.31 9.65 15.32
N ASP A 595 -17.21 10.82 15.94
CA ASP A 595 -17.86 12.06 15.54
C ASP A 595 -16.79 13.12 15.28
N VAL A 596 -16.74 13.59 14.03
CA VAL A 596 -15.67 14.45 13.52
C VAL A 596 -16.25 15.66 12.80
N SER A 597 -15.67 16.83 13.01
CA SER A 597 -16.00 18.06 12.28
C SER A 597 -14.83 18.54 11.40
N ALA A 598 -15.16 19.18 10.28
CA ALA A 598 -14.22 19.84 9.41
C ALA A 598 -14.94 20.98 8.64
N ASP A 599 -14.51 22.22 8.83
CA ASP A 599 -15.20 23.43 8.35
C ASP A 599 -16.73 23.36 8.58
N GLU A 600 -17.53 23.39 7.52
CA GLU A 600 -19.00 23.32 7.60
C GLU A 600 -19.59 21.92 7.78
N LYS A 601 -18.74 20.88 7.82
CA LYS A 601 -19.15 19.47 7.90
C LYS A 601 -19.00 18.90 9.30
N ARG A 602 -19.92 18.00 9.66
CA ARG A 602 -19.81 17.13 10.83
C ARG A 602 -20.38 15.76 10.54
N ARG A 603 -19.60 14.70 10.77
CA ARG A 603 -19.98 13.32 10.48
C ARG A 603 -19.81 12.44 11.70
N LEU A 604 -20.89 11.78 12.11
CA LEU A 604 -20.86 10.69 13.07
C LEU A 604 -21.02 9.37 12.32
N VAL A 605 -20.10 8.44 12.54
CA VAL A 605 -20.21 7.05 12.10
C VAL A 605 -20.14 6.15 13.33
N ALA A 606 -21.10 5.24 13.48
CA ALA A 606 -21.14 4.25 14.54
C ALA A 606 -21.30 2.83 13.99
N MET A 607 -20.63 1.87 14.61
CA MET A 607 -20.86 0.44 14.43
C MET A 607 -21.58 -0.12 15.64
N ILE A 608 -22.64 -0.89 15.40
CA ILE A 608 -23.48 -1.47 16.45
C ILE A 608 -23.70 -2.95 16.15
N ARG A 609 -23.36 -3.82 17.11
CA ARG A 609 -23.65 -5.25 17.05
C ARG A 609 -25.13 -5.52 17.33
N THR A 610 -25.73 -6.39 16.54
CA THR A 610 -27.05 -6.97 16.83
C THR A 610 -26.91 -8.38 17.42
N SER A 611 -25.77 -9.03 17.21
CA SER A 611 -25.34 -10.29 17.82
C SER A 611 -23.82 -10.44 17.66
N GLU A 612 -23.25 -11.57 18.07
CA GLU A 612 -21.85 -11.93 17.80
C GLU A 612 -21.53 -12.03 16.29
N THR A 613 -22.54 -12.34 15.46
CA THR A 613 -22.37 -12.63 14.02
C THR A 613 -22.95 -11.54 13.11
N SER A 614 -23.61 -10.53 13.67
CA SER A 614 -24.33 -9.52 12.89
C SER A 614 -24.23 -8.12 13.51
N GLY A 615 -24.33 -7.10 12.68
CA GLY A 615 -24.31 -5.71 13.09
C GLY A 615 -24.48 -4.78 11.89
N TYR A 616 -24.45 -3.48 12.15
CA TYR A 616 -24.70 -2.46 11.14
C TYR A 616 -23.95 -1.17 11.45
N TYR A 617 -23.92 -0.27 10.45
CA TYR A 617 -23.37 1.06 10.56
C TYR A 617 -24.48 2.10 10.62
N VAL A 618 -24.29 3.16 11.39
CA VAL A 618 -25.12 4.38 11.36
C VAL A 618 -24.24 5.53 10.92
N ASP A 619 -24.63 6.25 9.88
CA ASP A 619 -23.97 7.46 9.37
C ASP A 619 -24.92 8.65 9.50
N VAL A 620 -24.54 9.64 10.32
CA VAL A 620 -25.23 10.92 10.45
C VAL A 620 -24.30 12.01 9.95
N PHE A 621 -24.57 12.50 8.75
CA PHE A 621 -23.72 13.46 8.06
C PHE A 621 -24.42 14.82 7.90
N ARG A 622 -23.86 15.83 8.55
CA ARG A 622 -24.28 17.24 8.54
C ARG A 622 -23.35 18.08 7.67
N SER A 623 -23.93 19.02 6.94
CA SER A 623 -23.24 20.05 6.16
C SER A 623 -23.99 21.36 6.31
N ASP A 624 -23.36 22.41 6.84
CA ASP A 624 -23.95 23.75 7.02
C ASP A 624 -24.06 24.52 5.69
N GLN A 625 -24.74 23.89 4.73
CA GLN A 625 -25.00 24.39 3.38
C GLN A 625 -26.45 24.08 2.99
N ALA A 626 -27.04 24.92 2.14
CA ALA A 626 -28.43 24.78 1.70
C ALA A 626 -28.62 23.75 0.58
N ASP A 627 -27.59 23.55 -0.25
CA ASP A 627 -27.62 22.64 -1.40
C ASP A 627 -26.47 21.65 -1.26
N ASN A 628 -26.79 20.36 -1.26
CA ASN A 628 -25.84 19.28 -0.98
C ASN A 628 -26.11 18.07 -1.89
N ASP A 629 -25.04 17.45 -2.36
CA ASP A 629 -25.03 16.11 -2.94
C ASP A 629 -24.30 15.15 -1.99
N TYR A 630 -25.03 14.20 -1.42
CA TYR A 630 -24.44 13.04 -0.75
C TYR A 630 -24.10 11.99 -1.80
N ILE A 631 -22.81 11.71 -1.98
CA ILE A 631 -22.29 10.75 -2.96
C ILE A 631 -21.89 9.47 -2.23
N HIS A 632 -22.40 8.33 -2.72
CA HIS A 632 -22.11 7.01 -2.15
C HIS A 632 -21.89 5.95 -3.21
N HIS A 633 -20.65 5.48 -3.26
CA HIS A 633 -20.17 4.34 -4.04
C HIS A 633 -20.22 3.10 -3.16
N ASN A 634 -20.68 1.99 -3.72
CA ASN A 634 -20.70 0.70 -3.05
C ASN A 634 -20.46 -0.40 -4.08
N LEU A 635 -19.83 -1.48 -3.65
CA LEU A 635 -19.61 -2.64 -4.51
C LEU A 635 -20.95 -3.30 -4.84
N GLY A 636 -21.15 -3.62 -6.12
CA GLY A 636 -22.36 -4.26 -6.60
C GLY A 636 -22.43 -4.33 -8.12
N ASN A 637 -23.18 -5.29 -8.63
CA ASN A 637 -23.52 -5.36 -10.05
C ASN A 637 -24.57 -4.29 -10.41
N THR A 638 -25.48 -3.99 -9.48
CA THR A 638 -26.56 -3.02 -9.65
C THR A 638 -26.93 -2.40 -8.31
N VAL A 639 -27.51 -1.19 -8.33
CA VAL A 639 -28.19 -0.60 -7.18
C VAL A 639 -29.70 -0.52 -7.45
N THR A 640 -30.51 -1.03 -6.53
CA THR A 640 -31.98 -0.95 -6.61
C THR A 640 -32.51 -0.06 -5.49
N LEU A 641 -33.30 0.95 -5.84
CA LEU A 641 -33.97 1.82 -4.88
C LEU A 641 -35.39 1.33 -4.60
N LYS A 642 -35.78 1.24 -3.33
CA LYS A 642 -37.09 0.75 -2.88
C LYS A 642 -37.68 1.67 -1.82
N ASN A 643 -39.00 1.83 -1.82
CA ASN A 643 -39.71 2.53 -0.76
C ASN A 643 -39.78 1.71 0.55
N ALA A 644 -40.37 2.29 1.61
CA ALA A 644 -40.59 1.62 2.89
C ALA A 644 -41.44 0.34 2.79
N SER A 645 -42.30 0.20 1.77
CA SER A 645 -43.08 -1.01 1.48
C SER A 645 -42.32 -2.03 0.61
N ASN A 646 -41.00 -1.87 0.46
CA ASN A 646 -40.13 -2.72 -0.35
C ASN A 646 -40.48 -2.77 -1.85
N LYS A 647 -41.22 -1.78 -2.37
CA LYS A 647 -41.52 -1.62 -3.79
C LYS A 647 -40.44 -0.80 -4.47
N ALA A 648 -39.92 -1.28 -5.60
CA ALA A 648 -38.94 -0.55 -6.39
C ALA A 648 -39.46 0.83 -6.82
N LEU A 649 -38.59 1.84 -6.71
CA LEU A 649 -38.85 3.18 -7.22
C LEU A 649 -38.63 3.20 -8.73
N ASN A 650 -39.48 3.92 -9.45
CA ASN A 650 -39.33 4.11 -10.89
C ASN A 650 -38.44 5.33 -11.13
N LEU A 651 -37.23 5.12 -11.65
CA LEU A 651 -36.29 6.19 -11.96
C LEU A 651 -36.36 6.49 -13.46
N GLU A 652 -36.36 7.78 -13.80
CA GLU A 652 -36.37 8.28 -15.17
C GLU A 652 -34.93 8.50 -15.65
N ASN A 653 -34.61 8.10 -16.89
CA ASN A 653 -33.33 8.44 -17.50
C ASN A 653 -33.23 9.97 -17.68
N VAL A 654 -32.07 10.53 -17.35
CA VAL A 654 -31.77 11.96 -17.54
C VAL A 654 -30.41 12.13 -18.19
N ASP A 655 -30.26 13.13 -19.05
CA ASP A 655 -29.01 13.37 -19.81
C ASP A 655 -28.00 14.24 -19.04
N ASP A 656 -28.40 14.82 -17.90
CA ASP A 656 -27.55 15.67 -17.08
C ASP A 656 -27.92 15.59 -15.59
N LEU A 657 -26.91 15.74 -14.73
CA LEU A 657 -27.08 15.77 -13.27
C LEU A 657 -27.55 17.14 -12.76
N GLY A 658 -27.66 18.17 -13.61
CA GLY A 658 -27.93 19.54 -13.20
C GLY A 658 -26.67 20.21 -12.63
N VAL A 659 -26.76 20.77 -11.42
CA VAL A 659 -25.62 21.42 -10.75
C VAL A 659 -24.47 20.42 -10.58
N LYS A 660 -23.25 20.85 -10.88
CA LYS A 660 -22.01 20.06 -10.73
C LYS A 660 -21.08 20.84 -9.81
N TYR A 661 -20.63 20.21 -8.75
CA TYR A 661 -19.74 20.83 -7.76
C TYR A 661 -18.25 20.58 -8.03
N ASP A 662 -17.94 19.74 -9.01
CA ASP A 662 -16.58 19.39 -9.43
C ASP A 662 -16.55 18.97 -10.91
N ASP A 663 -15.45 19.24 -11.62
CA ASP A 663 -15.30 18.93 -13.06
C ASP A 663 -15.35 17.42 -13.36
N ASN A 664 -15.08 16.57 -12.37
CA ASN A 664 -15.10 15.12 -12.51
C ASN A 664 -16.51 14.52 -12.46
N TYR A 665 -17.57 15.33 -12.25
CA TYR A 665 -18.95 14.86 -12.43
C TYR A 665 -19.20 14.30 -13.84
N LYS A 666 -18.39 14.70 -14.83
CA LYS A 666 -18.40 14.15 -16.19
C LYS A 666 -18.18 12.63 -16.27
N PHE A 667 -17.62 12.03 -15.22
CA PHE A 667 -17.35 10.58 -15.15
C PHE A 667 -18.56 9.75 -14.71
N PHE A 668 -19.56 10.35 -14.07
CA PHE A 668 -20.83 9.66 -13.80
C PHE A 668 -21.61 9.51 -15.10
N LYS A 669 -21.99 8.28 -15.45
CA LYS A 669 -22.75 7.93 -16.67
C LYS A 669 -24.10 7.31 -16.32
N ASN A 670 -24.92 7.09 -17.35
CA ASN A 670 -26.21 6.38 -17.26
C ASN A 670 -27.11 6.91 -16.12
N GLN A 671 -27.29 8.23 -16.08
CA GLN A 671 -27.92 8.88 -14.93
C GLN A 671 -29.43 8.64 -14.94
N ARG A 672 -29.95 8.24 -13.80
CA ARG A 672 -31.37 7.91 -13.58
C ARG A 672 -31.86 8.61 -12.33
N LYS A 673 -33.00 9.28 -12.37
CA LYS A 673 -33.48 10.19 -11.32
C LYS A 673 -34.90 9.85 -10.86
N VAL A 674 -35.19 10.06 -9.58
CA VAL A 674 -36.54 10.22 -9.05
C VAL A 674 -36.58 11.31 -7.97
N ASN A 675 -37.63 12.16 -7.95
CA ASN A 675 -37.86 13.05 -6.82
C ASN A 675 -38.58 12.26 -5.72
N TYR A 676 -37.99 12.18 -4.53
CA TYR A 676 -38.48 11.31 -3.48
C TYR A 676 -38.07 11.82 -2.10
N SER A 677 -39.06 12.09 -1.24
CA SER A 677 -38.87 12.73 0.06
C SER A 677 -39.07 11.80 1.26
N GLU A 678 -39.60 10.60 1.03
CA GLU A 678 -39.88 9.62 2.09
C GLU A 678 -38.64 8.76 2.39
N ASP A 679 -38.72 7.93 3.43
CA ASP A 679 -37.71 6.91 3.71
C ASP A 679 -37.59 5.92 2.54
N PHE A 680 -36.37 5.50 2.23
CA PHE A 680 -36.09 4.53 1.18
C PHE A 680 -34.93 3.59 1.55
N ASN A 681 -34.84 2.47 0.82
CA ASN A 681 -33.72 1.56 0.84
C ASN A 681 -33.00 1.60 -0.51
N ALA A 682 -31.66 1.58 -0.49
CA ALA A 682 -30.83 1.24 -1.63
C ALA A 682 -30.16 -0.11 -1.35
N THR A 683 -30.31 -1.06 -2.27
CA THR A 683 -29.66 -2.38 -2.16
C THR A 683 -28.68 -2.56 -3.31
N TRP A 684 -27.43 -2.85 -2.96
CA TRP A 684 -26.39 -3.29 -3.88
C TRP A 684 -26.26 -4.81 -3.79
N ASP A 685 -26.36 -5.48 -4.93
CA ASP A 685 -26.27 -6.93 -5.04
C ASP A 685 -24.94 -7.33 -5.68
N ILE A 686 -24.20 -8.22 -5.03
CA ILE A 686 -22.96 -8.82 -5.52
C ILE A 686 -23.25 -10.30 -5.78
N ASN A 687 -23.60 -10.59 -7.04
CA ASN A 687 -23.99 -11.92 -7.49
C ASN A 687 -22.81 -12.73 -8.06
N SER A 688 -21.61 -12.17 -8.05
CA SER A 688 -20.37 -12.81 -8.50
C SER A 688 -19.79 -13.82 -7.50
N VAL A 689 -20.41 -13.94 -6.31
CA VAL A 689 -20.02 -14.86 -5.24
C VAL A 689 -21.24 -15.66 -4.76
N SER A 690 -20.99 -16.81 -4.12
CA SER A 690 -22.01 -17.68 -3.56
C SER A 690 -21.67 -18.05 -2.11
N PRO A 691 -22.55 -17.77 -1.12
CA PRO A 691 -23.83 -17.05 -1.27
C PRO A 691 -23.66 -15.62 -1.79
N ALA A 692 -24.69 -15.08 -2.45
CA ALA A 692 -24.63 -13.70 -2.94
C ALA A 692 -24.55 -12.73 -1.74
N LEU A 693 -23.74 -11.70 -1.90
CA LEU A 693 -23.51 -10.69 -0.87
C LEU A 693 -24.34 -9.45 -1.19
N HIS A 694 -24.97 -8.88 -0.17
CA HIS A 694 -25.82 -7.70 -0.30
C HIS A 694 -25.37 -6.61 0.65
N VAL A 695 -25.46 -5.36 0.20
CA VAL A 695 -25.39 -4.19 1.07
C VAL A 695 -26.70 -3.42 0.98
N ASN A 696 -27.39 -3.29 2.10
CA ASN A 696 -28.62 -2.52 2.19
C ASN A 696 -28.39 -1.25 2.99
N MET A 697 -28.60 -0.10 2.35
CA MET A 697 -28.67 1.20 3.00
C MET A 697 -30.13 1.61 3.16
N TRP A 698 -30.60 1.78 4.38
CA TRP A 698 -31.79 2.60 4.64
C TRP A 698 -31.37 4.06 4.78
N MET A 699 -32.14 4.99 4.23
CA MET A 699 -31.93 6.42 4.45
C MET A 699 -33.23 7.11 4.85
N MET A 700 -33.13 7.93 5.90
CA MET A 700 -34.21 8.75 6.42
C MET A 700 -34.64 9.79 5.38
N GLY A 701 -35.93 9.89 5.10
CA GLY A 701 -36.55 10.83 4.18
C GLY A 701 -36.39 12.29 4.62
N GLN A 702 -36.30 13.19 3.64
CA GLN A 702 -36.33 14.64 3.83
C GLN A 702 -37.00 15.31 2.65
N ASN A 703 -37.56 16.49 2.89
CA ASN A 703 -38.10 17.34 1.83
C ASN A 703 -37.02 17.78 0.83
N ASN A 704 -37.45 18.20 -0.35
CA ASN A 704 -36.59 18.73 -1.43
C ASN A 704 -35.45 17.78 -1.85
N ARG A 705 -35.74 16.47 -1.89
CA ARG A 705 -34.77 15.46 -2.31
C ARG A 705 -35.02 14.90 -3.70
N ALA A 706 -33.92 14.74 -4.42
CA ALA A 706 -33.85 13.94 -5.64
C ALA A 706 -32.79 12.85 -5.48
N LEU A 707 -33.15 11.63 -5.87
CA LEU A 707 -32.28 10.46 -5.81
C LEU A 707 -31.79 10.17 -7.23
N TYR A 708 -30.48 10.03 -7.40
CA TYR A 708 -29.86 9.65 -8.66
C TYR A 708 -29.11 8.33 -8.51
N SER A 709 -29.35 7.40 -9.43
CA SER A 709 -28.47 6.25 -9.67
C SER A 709 -27.62 6.54 -10.90
N VAL A 710 -26.32 6.34 -10.79
CA VAL A 710 -25.34 6.55 -11.86
C VAL A 710 -24.34 5.40 -11.90
N ASP A 711 -23.67 5.26 -13.04
CA ASP A 711 -22.53 4.37 -13.19
C ASP A 711 -21.24 5.21 -13.09
N ALA A 712 -20.43 4.94 -12.07
CA ALA A 712 -19.14 5.59 -11.85
C ALA A 712 -17.99 4.76 -12.45
N PRO A 713 -16.80 5.34 -12.66
CA PRO A 713 -15.59 4.60 -13.03
C PRO A 713 -15.30 3.42 -12.09
N PRO A 714 -14.50 2.44 -12.53
CA PRO A 714 -14.20 1.24 -11.75
C PRO A 714 -13.60 1.55 -10.37
N THR A 715 -13.86 0.69 -9.39
CA THR A 715 -13.31 0.88 -8.05
C THR A 715 -11.82 0.50 -7.98
N THR A 716 -11.40 -0.53 -8.72
CA THR A 716 -10.02 -1.03 -8.68
C THR A 716 -9.51 -1.60 -10.00
N LEU A 717 -8.18 -1.73 -10.12
CA LEU A 717 -7.50 -2.52 -11.15
C LEU A 717 -7.13 -3.93 -10.66
N ARG A 718 -7.24 -4.20 -9.36
CA ARG A 718 -6.79 -5.45 -8.73
C ARG A 718 -7.87 -6.54 -8.79
N SER A 719 -7.44 -7.80 -8.88
CA SER A 719 -8.32 -8.98 -8.93
C SER A 719 -8.61 -9.64 -7.58
N ASP A 720 -7.97 -9.18 -6.50
CA ASP A 720 -7.96 -9.85 -5.19
C ASP A 720 -8.67 -9.07 -4.08
N ILE A 721 -9.08 -7.81 -4.33
CA ILE A 721 -9.62 -6.92 -3.30
C ILE A 721 -11.14 -6.74 -3.32
N THR A 722 -11.84 -7.23 -4.36
CA THR A 722 -13.30 -7.21 -4.44
C THR A 722 -13.87 -8.64 -4.58
N PRO A 723 -15.03 -8.93 -3.96
CA PRO A 723 -15.65 -10.26 -4.03
C PRO A 723 -16.01 -10.59 -5.48
N GLY A 724 -15.51 -11.73 -5.97
CA GLY A 724 -15.74 -12.19 -7.35
C GLY A 724 -15.30 -11.17 -8.40
N GLN A 725 -14.33 -10.30 -8.09
CA GLN A 725 -13.80 -9.24 -8.97
C GLN A 725 -14.83 -8.19 -9.38
N VAL A 726 -15.94 -8.03 -8.64
CA VAL A 726 -16.97 -7.05 -8.95
C VAL A 726 -16.37 -5.63 -9.00
N ASN A 727 -16.80 -4.83 -9.99
CA ASN A 727 -16.36 -3.44 -10.21
C ASN A 727 -14.85 -3.24 -10.43
N LYS A 728 -14.13 -4.30 -10.81
CA LYS A 728 -12.76 -4.20 -11.34
C LYS A 728 -12.82 -3.72 -12.78
N SER A 729 -11.89 -2.85 -13.18
CA SER A 729 -11.79 -2.37 -14.56
C SER A 729 -11.81 -3.53 -15.58
N PRO A 730 -12.63 -3.45 -16.65
CA PRO A 730 -13.37 -2.27 -17.13
C PRO A 730 -14.80 -2.08 -16.56
N ASP A 731 -15.22 -2.84 -15.55
CA ASP A 731 -16.58 -2.72 -14.98
C ASP A 731 -16.79 -1.39 -14.25
N THR A 732 -18.00 -0.84 -14.32
CA THR A 732 -18.39 0.39 -13.60
C THR A 732 -18.85 0.11 -12.18
N THR A 733 -18.78 1.10 -11.29
CA THR A 733 -19.30 1.01 -9.92
C THR A 733 -20.67 1.69 -9.81
N PRO A 734 -21.74 0.99 -9.37
CA PRO A 734 -23.05 1.61 -9.17
C PRO A 734 -23.05 2.58 -7.99
N THR A 735 -23.40 3.83 -8.25
CA THR A 735 -23.29 4.94 -7.30
C THR A 735 -24.63 5.62 -7.09
N LEU A 736 -24.87 6.04 -5.85
CA LEU A 736 -26.02 6.86 -5.45
C LEU A 736 -25.57 8.31 -5.25
N ILE A 737 -26.30 9.25 -5.83
CA ILE A 737 -26.19 10.68 -5.49
C ILE A 737 -27.55 11.13 -4.95
N ILE A 738 -27.58 11.56 -3.69
CA ILE A 738 -28.79 12.12 -3.05
C ILE A 738 -28.62 13.61 -2.99
N ARG A 739 -29.37 14.31 -3.84
CA ARG A 739 -29.41 15.76 -3.87
C ARG A 739 -30.45 16.28 -2.90
N GLN A 740 -30.08 17.26 -2.08
CA GLN A 740 -30.94 17.97 -1.16
C GLN A 740 -30.75 19.47 -1.34
N ASN A 741 -31.80 20.16 -1.83
CA ASN A 741 -31.73 21.57 -2.21
C ASN A 741 -32.61 22.48 -1.36
N GLY A 742 -32.15 23.72 -1.14
CA GLY A 742 -32.90 24.76 -0.44
C GLY A 742 -33.21 24.45 1.04
N ILE A 743 -32.60 23.43 1.63
CA ILE A 743 -32.70 23.12 3.05
C ILE A 743 -31.32 22.83 3.64
N ASN A 744 -31.01 23.49 4.76
CA ASN A 744 -29.69 23.38 5.37
C ASN A 744 -29.43 21.95 5.88
N GLY A 745 -28.32 21.35 5.44
CA GLY A 745 -27.92 19.97 5.75
C GLY A 745 -27.43 19.76 7.19
N ALA A 746 -27.10 20.82 7.95
CA ALA A 746 -26.79 20.70 9.37
C ALA A 746 -28.05 20.52 10.19
N LYS A 747 -29.12 21.25 9.82
CA LYS A 747 -30.46 21.15 10.43
C LYS A 747 -31.26 19.94 9.95
N ASN A 748 -30.99 19.49 8.72
CA ASN A 748 -31.68 18.38 8.06
C ASN A 748 -30.63 17.37 7.55
N PRO A 749 -29.99 16.60 8.47
CA PRO A 749 -28.88 15.73 8.11
C PRO A 749 -29.28 14.59 7.18
N PHE A 750 -28.27 14.07 6.49
CA PHE A 750 -28.33 12.75 5.86
C PHE A 750 -28.12 11.70 6.95
N VAL A 751 -29.13 10.86 7.17
CA VAL A 751 -29.10 9.79 8.18
C VAL A 751 -29.30 8.47 7.46
N SER A 752 -28.32 7.59 7.56
CA SER A 752 -28.37 6.29 6.91
C SER A 752 -27.92 5.16 7.81
N VAL A 753 -28.44 3.96 7.54
CA VAL A 753 -28.07 2.72 8.22
C VAL A 753 -27.69 1.69 7.19
N PHE A 754 -26.47 1.16 7.29
CA PHE A 754 -25.93 0.16 6.36
C PHE A 754 -25.83 -1.20 7.03
N GLU A 755 -26.35 -2.22 6.36
CA GLU A 755 -26.20 -3.62 6.74
C GLU A 755 -25.66 -4.43 5.57
N SER A 756 -24.58 -5.17 5.80
CA SER A 756 -24.04 -6.14 4.85
C SER A 756 -24.42 -7.56 5.28
N TYR A 757 -24.95 -8.37 4.36
CA TYR A 757 -25.41 -9.72 4.66
C TYR A 757 -25.36 -10.63 3.43
N GLU A 758 -25.16 -11.92 3.66
CA GLU A 758 -25.35 -12.94 2.64
C GLU A 758 -26.84 -13.24 2.45
N THR A 759 -27.23 -13.73 1.28
CA THR A 759 -28.62 -14.10 0.99
C THR A 759 -29.22 -14.96 2.11
N GLY A 760 -30.33 -14.50 2.71
CA GLY A 760 -31.01 -15.19 3.82
C GLY A 760 -30.54 -14.78 5.23
N GLU A 761 -29.43 -14.06 5.36
CA GLU A 761 -28.84 -13.73 6.65
C GLU A 761 -29.28 -12.37 7.22
N LYS A 762 -29.92 -11.51 6.42
CA LYS A 762 -30.35 -10.15 6.82
C LYS A 762 -30.93 -10.10 8.23
N SER A 763 -30.32 -9.32 9.13
CA SER A 763 -30.71 -9.19 10.54
C SER A 763 -31.73 -8.08 10.75
N ILE A 764 -31.54 -6.92 10.11
CA ILE A 764 -32.46 -5.78 10.25
C ILE A 764 -33.78 -6.07 9.54
N LYS A 765 -34.88 -5.91 10.28
CA LYS A 765 -36.25 -6.03 9.78
C LYS A 765 -36.81 -4.66 9.39
N THR A 766 -36.79 -3.70 10.31
CA THR A 766 -37.31 -2.35 10.08
C THR A 766 -36.44 -1.30 10.75
N ILE A 767 -36.48 -0.09 10.20
CA ILE A 767 -35.84 1.10 10.78
C ILE A 767 -36.88 2.20 10.79
N GLU A 768 -37.01 2.88 11.91
CA GLU A 768 -38.06 3.87 12.14
C GLU A 768 -37.45 5.16 12.69
N LYS A 769 -37.86 6.29 12.11
CA LYS A 769 -37.57 7.61 12.68
C LYS A 769 -38.41 7.81 13.94
N ILE A 770 -37.73 8.00 15.08
CA ILE A 770 -38.38 8.25 16.37
C ILE A 770 -38.62 9.74 16.58
N LYS A 771 -37.54 10.53 16.47
CA LYS A 771 -37.60 11.98 16.66
C LYS A 771 -36.43 12.65 15.98
N THR A 772 -36.68 13.78 15.33
CA THR A 772 -35.65 14.62 14.71
C THR A 772 -35.91 16.08 15.02
N SER A 773 -34.85 16.84 15.28
CA SER A 773 -34.85 18.31 15.36
C SER A 773 -33.57 18.85 14.73
N GLU A 774 -33.34 20.16 14.82
CA GLU A 774 -32.19 20.84 14.22
C GLU A 774 -30.84 20.20 14.58
N HIS A 775 -30.66 19.77 15.84
CA HIS A 775 -29.40 19.22 16.31
C HIS A 775 -29.49 17.75 16.73
N PHE A 776 -30.68 17.15 16.73
CA PHE A 776 -30.92 15.82 17.30
C PHE A 776 -31.56 14.85 16.32
N VAL A 777 -31.05 13.63 16.30
CA VAL A 777 -31.57 12.50 15.53
C VAL A 777 -31.76 11.32 16.49
N SER A 778 -32.94 10.72 16.43
CA SER A 778 -33.24 9.44 17.08
C SER A 778 -33.96 8.51 16.13
N ILE A 779 -33.44 7.28 16.01
CA ILE A 779 -34.00 6.19 15.21
C ILE A 779 -34.09 4.91 16.05
N ALA A 780 -35.00 4.02 15.66
CA ALA A 780 -35.09 2.66 16.17
C ALA A 780 -34.72 1.68 15.06
N VAL A 781 -33.83 0.75 15.35
CA VAL A 781 -33.44 -0.36 14.45
C VAL A 781 -33.96 -1.65 15.07
N ASN A 782 -34.96 -2.23 14.43
CA ASN A 782 -35.55 -3.50 14.83
C ASN A 782 -34.90 -4.63 14.03
N SER A 783 -34.16 -5.49 14.73
CA SER A 783 -33.46 -6.64 14.18
C SER A 783 -34.21 -7.94 14.49
N LYS A 784 -33.61 -9.10 14.17
CA LYS A 784 -34.22 -10.40 14.45
C LYS A 784 -34.61 -10.57 15.92
N ASN A 785 -33.68 -10.26 16.82
CA ASN A 785 -33.78 -10.54 18.26
C ASN A 785 -33.70 -9.28 19.14
N SER A 786 -33.34 -8.13 18.58
CA SER A 786 -33.11 -6.90 19.34
C SER A 786 -33.76 -5.68 18.71
N THR A 787 -34.10 -4.71 19.55
CA THR A 787 -34.48 -3.35 19.18
C THR A 787 -33.45 -2.41 19.78
N GLN A 788 -32.82 -1.60 18.93
CA GLN A 788 -31.80 -0.65 19.33
C GLN A 788 -32.26 0.77 19.01
N TYR A 789 -32.31 1.63 20.03
CA TYR A 789 -32.58 3.05 19.88
C TYR A 789 -31.25 3.79 19.82
N ILE A 790 -31.04 4.52 18.72
CA ILE A 790 -29.82 5.25 18.45
C ILE A 790 -30.13 6.73 18.58
N LEU A 791 -29.31 7.45 19.36
CA LEU A 791 -29.47 8.87 19.64
C LEU A 791 -28.18 9.59 19.29
N ASN A 792 -28.26 10.66 18.51
CA ASN A 792 -27.13 11.54 18.21
C ASN A 792 -27.57 13.00 18.35
N ALA A 793 -26.80 13.80 19.11
CA ALA A 793 -26.97 15.25 19.16
C ALA A 793 -25.68 15.97 18.74
N ALA A 794 -25.85 17.13 18.11
CA ALA A 794 -24.77 18.04 17.75
C ALA A 794 -24.52 19.14 18.80
N ASP A 795 -25.38 19.26 19.81
CA ASP A 795 -25.30 20.22 20.90
C ASP A 795 -25.36 19.52 22.28
N SER A 796 -25.45 20.31 23.35
CA SER A 796 -25.49 19.82 24.73
C SER A 796 -26.88 19.92 25.36
N GLN A 797 -27.95 20.00 24.56
CA GLN A 797 -29.32 20.09 25.06
C GLN A 797 -29.83 18.75 25.58
N VAL A 798 -30.88 18.80 26.42
CA VAL A 798 -31.59 17.62 26.88
C VAL A 798 -32.67 17.24 25.87
N TYR A 799 -32.67 15.98 25.46
CA TYR A 799 -33.64 15.42 24.52
C TYR A 799 -34.42 14.29 25.16
N GLN A 800 -35.74 14.35 25.01
CA GLN A 800 -36.66 13.28 25.40
C GLN A 800 -37.33 12.66 24.17
N THR A 801 -37.48 11.34 24.18
CA THR A 801 -38.16 10.56 23.13
C THR A 801 -39.49 9.98 23.64
N PRO A 802 -40.43 9.63 22.74
CA PRO A 802 -41.67 8.95 23.12
C PRO A 802 -41.48 7.60 23.83
N GLN A 803 -40.30 6.99 23.69
CA GLN A 803 -39.96 5.70 24.28
C GLN A 803 -39.41 5.84 25.70
N ASP A 804 -39.67 6.96 26.39
CA ASP A 804 -39.20 7.19 27.76
C ASP A 804 -37.67 7.10 27.86
N ILE A 805 -36.99 7.70 26.87
CA ILE A 805 -35.54 7.89 26.85
C ILE A 805 -35.24 9.37 26.98
N GLU A 806 -34.42 9.72 27.96
CA GLU A 806 -33.87 11.07 28.15
C GLU A 806 -32.35 11.05 27.97
N PHE A 807 -31.83 11.98 27.19
CA PHE A 807 -30.45 11.98 26.72
C PHE A 807 -29.87 13.38 26.66
N GLN A 808 -28.62 13.50 27.13
CA GLN A 808 -27.79 14.68 26.94
C GLN A 808 -26.35 14.24 26.66
N GLY A 809 -25.88 14.37 25.42
CA GLY A 809 -24.54 13.96 25.02
C GLY A 809 -24.35 13.93 23.51
N THR A 810 -23.24 13.36 23.05
CA THR A 810 -22.94 13.28 21.61
C THR A 810 -23.62 12.08 20.95
N PHE A 811 -23.53 10.91 21.56
CA PHE A 811 -24.08 9.67 21.03
C PHE A 811 -24.59 8.77 22.16
N ALA A 812 -25.65 8.00 21.92
CA ALA A 812 -26.10 6.95 22.82
C ALA A 812 -26.80 5.82 22.08
N VAL A 813 -26.75 4.63 22.69
CA VAL A 813 -27.50 3.44 22.26
C VAL A 813 -28.25 2.87 23.45
N VAL A 814 -29.54 2.62 23.29
CA VAL A 814 -30.32 1.78 24.21
C VAL A 814 -30.66 0.50 23.47
N SER A 815 -30.20 -0.64 23.99
CA SER A 815 -30.47 -1.95 23.39
C SER A 815 -31.41 -2.76 24.26
N GLU A 816 -32.44 -3.30 23.64
CA GLU A 816 -33.36 -4.27 24.21
C GLU A 816 -33.31 -5.56 23.38
N GLU A 817 -33.12 -6.70 24.04
CA GLU A 817 -33.11 -8.02 23.42
C GLU A 817 -34.32 -8.82 23.91
N ASN A 818 -35.12 -9.36 22.99
CA ASN A 818 -36.38 -10.04 23.30
C ASN A 818 -37.32 -9.22 24.21
N ASN A 819 -37.39 -7.90 23.99
CA ASN A 819 -38.13 -6.92 24.79
C ASN A 819 -37.64 -6.77 26.25
N ALA A 820 -36.44 -7.24 26.56
CA ALA A 820 -35.78 -7.04 27.84
C ALA A 820 -34.57 -6.12 27.68
N PHE A 821 -34.28 -5.33 28.72
CA PHE A 821 -33.08 -4.49 28.74
C PHE A 821 -31.81 -5.32 28.49
N GLN A 822 -30.98 -4.88 27.55
CA GLN A 822 -29.68 -5.49 27.27
C GLN A 822 -28.54 -4.57 27.71
N TYR A 823 -28.50 -3.34 27.20
CA TYR A 823 -27.50 -2.34 27.62
C TYR A 823 -27.94 -0.88 27.37
N LEU A 824 -27.40 0.04 28.17
CA LEU A 824 -27.32 1.48 27.91
C LEU A 824 -25.87 1.80 27.55
N TYR A 825 -25.67 2.58 26.50
CA TYR A 825 -24.38 3.11 26.11
C TYR A 825 -24.48 4.63 25.95
N LEU A 826 -23.56 5.36 26.57
CA LEU A 826 -23.41 6.80 26.48
C LEU A 826 -22.02 7.10 25.89
N GLY A 827 -21.97 7.71 24.72
CA GLY A 827 -20.74 8.18 24.08
C GLY A 827 -20.56 9.68 24.27
N LYS A 828 -19.58 10.06 25.09
CA LYS A 828 -19.26 11.45 25.48
C LYS A 828 -20.52 12.28 25.78
N GLY A 829 -21.10 12.06 26.95
CA GLY A 829 -22.31 12.78 27.38
C GLY A 829 -22.42 13.02 28.87
N LYS A 830 -23.46 13.77 29.25
CA LYS A 830 -23.84 14.06 30.62
C LYS A 830 -24.69 12.94 31.21
N TYR A 831 -25.71 12.48 30.51
CA TYR A 831 -26.49 11.32 30.94
C TYR A 831 -27.31 10.68 29.83
N ILE A 832 -27.69 9.43 30.06
CA ILE A 832 -28.72 8.69 29.33
C ILE A 832 -29.59 7.96 30.36
N GLN A 833 -30.91 8.04 30.18
CA GLN A 833 -31.89 7.38 31.04
C GLN A 833 -32.95 6.67 30.19
N LYS A 834 -33.28 5.43 30.55
CA LYS A 834 -34.42 4.67 30.02
C LYS A 834 -35.24 4.16 31.21
N GLY A 835 -36.43 4.74 31.44
CA GLY A 835 -37.20 4.47 32.65
C GLY A 835 -36.36 4.68 33.91
N ASP A 836 -36.24 3.65 34.75
CA ASP A 836 -35.49 3.71 36.01
C ASP A 836 -33.97 3.50 35.86
N LEU A 837 -33.49 3.12 34.67
CA LEU A 837 -32.07 2.86 34.42
C LEU A 837 -31.38 4.13 33.93
N LYS A 838 -30.28 4.54 34.57
CA LYS A 838 -29.56 5.77 34.24
C LYS A 838 -28.04 5.57 34.30
N ILE A 839 -27.34 6.17 33.34
CA ILE A 839 -25.92 6.48 33.39
C ILE A 839 -25.79 8.00 33.42
N GLU A 840 -24.98 8.54 34.33
CA GLU A 840 -24.75 9.99 34.46
C GLU A 840 -23.27 10.28 34.79
N ALA A 841 -22.71 11.30 34.17
CA ALA A 841 -21.35 11.74 34.45
C ALA A 841 -21.27 12.34 35.86
N VAL A 842 -20.22 12.01 36.61
CA VAL A 842 -19.92 12.72 37.87
C VAL A 842 -19.44 14.16 37.58
N ASN A 843 -18.75 14.35 36.46
CA ASN A 843 -18.09 15.60 36.07
C ASN A 843 -18.68 16.18 34.75
N ASP A 844 -17.77 16.66 33.89
CA ASP A 844 -17.90 17.08 32.50
C ASP A 844 -18.82 16.18 31.66
N THR A 845 -18.19 15.22 31.00
CA THR A 845 -18.85 14.19 30.21
C THR A 845 -18.21 12.86 30.53
N VAL A 846 -18.91 11.77 30.22
CA VAL A 846 -18.42 10.41 30.35
C VAL A 846 -18.75 9.61 29.10
N THR A 847 -17.90 8.65 28.78
CA THR A 847 -18.24 7.54 27.91
C THR A 847 -18.38 6.28 28.76
N ALA A 848 -19.56 5.67 28.77
CA ALA A 848 -19.86 4.55 29.65
C ALA A 848 -20.91 3.59 29.06
N GLU A 849 -20.81 2.33 29.46
CA GLU A 849 -21.78 1.27 29.19
C GLU A 849 -22.30 0.72 30.52
N LEU A 850 -23.61 0.48 30.59
CA LEU A 850 -24.27 -0.34 31.61
C LEU A 850 -24.95 -1.49 30.89
N LYS A 851 -24.60 -2.73 31.20
CA LYS A 851 -25.17 -3.92 30.56
C LYS A 851 -25.62 -4.96 31.57
N ILE A 852 -26.50 -5.86 31.13
CA ILE A 852 -26.86 -7.05 31.88
C ILE A 852 -26.27 -8.29 31.21
N GLU A 853 -25.60 -9.14 31.98
CA GLU A 853 -25.05 -10.41 31.53
C GLU A 853 -25.34 -11.48 32.58
N ASN A 854 -25.91 -12.61 32.16
CA ASN A 854 -26.25 -13.73 33.06
C ASN A 854 -27.04 -13.28 34.31
N GLY A 855 -27.94 -12.31 34.15
CA GLY A 855 -28.77 -11.76 35.23
C GLY A 855 -28.08 -10.76 36.17
N LYS A 856 -26.82 -10.40 35.91
CA LYS A 856 -26.01 -9.46 36.70
C LYS A 856 -25.73 -8.18 35.93
N TYR A 857 -25.64 -7.06 36.63
CA TYR A 857 -25.30 -5.77 36.01
C TYR A 857 -23.79 -5.55 36.00
N PHE A 858 -23.27 -5.10 34.86
CA PHE A 858 -21.88 -4.71 34.68
C PHE A 858 -21.82 -3.29 34.13
N TYR A 859 -20.77 -2.57 34.48
CA TYR A 859 -20.49 -1.28 33.86
C TYR A 859 -19.05 -1.18 33.35
N SER A 860 -18.89 -0.34 32.34
CA SER A 860 -17.61 0.12 31.82
C SER A 860 -17.68 1.63 31.71
N SER A 861 -16.61 2.34 32.05
CA SER A 861 -16.57 3.80 31.98
C SER A 861 -15.14 4.30 31.87
N ASN A 862 -14.91 5.34 31.08
CA ASN A 862 -13.63 6.01 30.94
C ASN A 862 -13.35 7.08 32.02
N GLN A 863 -14.31 7.35 32.90
CA GLN A 863 -14.24 8.29 34.02
C GLN A 863 -15.17 7.82 35.16
N PRO A 864 -15.11 8.40 36.38
CA PRO A 864 -16.12 8.14 37.41
C PRO A 864 -17.54 8.44 36.93
N VAL A 865 -18.48 7.56 37.28
CA VAL A 865 -19.86 7.55 36.73
C VAL A 865 -20.89 7.29 37.82
N LEU A 866 -22.06 7.90 37.69
CA LEU A 866 -23.26 7.64 38.48
C LEU A 866 -24.14 6.65 37.74
N ILE A 867 -24.52 5.55 38.40
CA ILE A 867 -25.41 4.53 37.84
C ILE A 867 -26.62 4.34 38.73
N GLN A 868 -27.81 4.37 38.11
CA GLN A 868 -29.07 4.01 38.73
C GLN A 868 -29.61 2.71 38.13
N LEU A 869 -29.93 1.75 38.99
CA LEU A 869 -30.58 0.50 38.65
C LEU A 869 -32.08 0.55 39.00
N LYS A 870 -32.88 -0.39 38.46
CA LYS A 870 -34.32 -0.51 38.77
C LYS A 870 -34.57 -0.51 40.29
N LYS A 871 -35.40 0.43 40.76
CA LYS A 871 -35.79 0.60 42.18
C LYS A 871 -34.64 0.89 43.17
N GLY A 872 -33.45 1.29 42.68
CA GLY A 872 -32.29 1.65 43.49
C GLY A 872 -32.01 3.16 43.50
N LYS A 873 -31.27 3.65 44.51
CA LYS A 873 -30.70 5.01 44.48
C LYS A 873 -29.49 5.02 43.53
N SER A 874 -29.27 6.15 42.86
CA SER A 874 -28.03 6.38 42.10
C SER A 874 -26.81 6.25 43.02
N LYS A 875 -25.78 5.55 42.55
CA LYS A 875 -24.50 5.37 43.25
C LYS A 875 -23.35 5.77 42.34
N THR A 876 -22.29 6.32 42.92
CA THR A 876 -21.06 6.65 42.20
C THR A 876 -20.15 5.42 42.13
N TYR A 877 -19.59 5.19 40.95
CA TYR A 877 -18.61 4.15 40.67
C TYR A 877 -17.35 4.78 40.07
N PRO A 878 -16.15 4.24 40.37
CA PRO A 878 -14.91 4.71 39.76
C PRO A 878 -14.84 4.35 38.27
N GLU A 879 -13.91 4.98 37.55
CA GLU A 879 -13.49 4.53 36.22
C GLU A 879 -13.10 3.04 36.26
N GLY A 880 -13.44 2.31 35.19
CA GLY A 880 -13.07 0.91 35.07
C GLY A 880 -13.78 0.21 33.93
N GLN A 881 -13.30 -0.99 33.60
CA GLN A 881 -13.79 -1.77 32.46
C GLN A 881 -14.41 -3.07 32.96
N HIS A 882 -15.64 -3.34 32.52
CA HIS A 882 -16.37 -4.57 32.78
C HIS A 882 -16.44 -4.98 34.28
N ILE A 883 -16.89 -4.04 35.11
CA ILE A 883 -16.99 -4.23 36.57
C ILE A 883 -18.42 -4.65 36.96
N GLU A 884 -18.54 -5.76 37.70
CA GLU A 884 -19.82 -6.22 38.27
C GLU A 884 -20.33 -5.24 39.35
N ILE A 885 -21.60 -4.85 39.24
CA ILE A 885 -22.31 -4.07 40.26
C ILE A 885 -22.92 -5.03 41.27
N LYS A 886 -22.46 -4.96 42.53
CA LYS A 886 -22.91 -5.81 43.64
C LYS A 886 -24.10 -5.26 44.42
#